data_AF-A0A4R2CGX2-F1
#
_entry.id   AF-A0A4R2CGX2-F1
#
_cell.length_a   1.000
_cell.length_b   1.000
_cell.length_c   1.000
_cell.angle_alpha   90.00
_cell.angle_beta   90.00
_cell.angle_gamma   90.00
#
_symmetry.space_group_name_H-M   'P 1'
#
loop_
_entity.id
_entity.type
_entity.pdbx_description
1 polymer ?
#
loop_
_entity_poly.entity_id
_entity_poly.type
_entity_poly.pdbx_seq_one_letter_code
_entity_poly.pdbx_strand_id
1 'polypeptide(L)'
;MGALEANGRTAELVRTPAGVVLRLGLTGVDPAYVDRSVAELLSCSAGRPWQPNPLEPEGWWISRRGREHRAGCRSGPLAVELRLAFDSAARLSVELRWRNTGHRRLGDLAVGLLLDLGRLTDSQITVPGLLYNDNPSADRARPVPRVGPAPGGGFVAEEDRLPIPGVNLEWRTGRARRRLSVFSQPVARHSSDGVVRYGSLGVIRREGPVIAALSGVLMFDGKQDVRYVSKAETETTGDGYLTLLPGESYDQHLVVDWGPQEHRGHAFRHLVRTGRSLFAEPGAKPLDLDEIVARKTQALDSRWFRAGTVAGYTKFSEVAGNGPAKARHFLYGWTGQALKLAWCDARLGFDCGDQERIERCRAAVGFYLAGSSTGTPGLRHNAYQLGGRRWTSFRWGGRPMVSSRAYGETVADLAEIVTLFRAHGEVVPDAWLAALTEALDFFRAGLLPDGTFPIGWRLDGSPAAATVSAAGIPCVLAALKAVPVLDDAGLLPQAITWLSRYHDQHARTFDRPFARSTLDAACEDKEAGMYYFLAAYESFRLTGDELFAGWAEVAADWLLTFVYVWSPELDTGSPLREAGFSAVGWPTVSVQNHHLDVFFPTAELLAFGAGTGRPEYVEAAWTAIGAMGQGIAGRPGEWGFEVVGEQGEAFFQTHWQRRGTSNTWNPSWVIALVLANALRIRDHG
;
A
#
# COMPACT_ATOMS: atom_id res chain seq x y z
N MET A 1 -42.41 -12.27 -1.72
CA MET A 1 -41.32 -12.99 -2.41
C MET A 1 -40.38 -13.47 -1.33
N GLY A 2 -39.89 -14.71 -1.37
CA GLY A 2 -38.90 -15.19 -0.40
C GLY A 2 -37.53 -14.53 -0.62
N ALA A 3 -36.65 -14.62 0.37
CA ALA A 3 -35.28 -14.12 0.26
C ALA A 3 -34.48 -14.85 -0.84
N LEU A 4 -33.43 -14.21 -1.34
CA LEU A 4 -32.32 -14.89 -1.99
C LEU A 4 -31.42 -15.46 -0.88
N GLU A 5 -30.92 -16.68 -1.06
CA GLU A 5 -30.05 -17.34 -0.09
C GLU A 5 -28.84 -17.98 -0.78
N ALA A 6 -27.67 -17.82 -0.17
CA ALA A 6 -26.43 -18.48 -0.57
C ALA A 6 -25.49 -18.60 0.64
N ASN A 7 -25.08 -19.83 1.00
CA ASN A 7 -24.17 -20.11 2.13
C ASN A 7 -24.56 -19.39 3.44
N GLY A 8 -25.85 -19.41 3.77
CA GLY A 8 -26.39 -18.77 4.97
C GLY A 8 -26.55 -17.26 4.89
N ARG A 9 -26.04 -16.58 3.85
CA ARG A 9 -26.32 -15.16 3.58
C ARG A 9 -27.69 -15.01 2.93
N THR A 10 -28.42 -13.96 3.32
CA THR A 10 -29.76 -13.67 2.81
C THR A 10 -29.85 -12.25 2.23
N ALA A 11 -30.56 -12.08 1.12
CA ALA A 11 -30.83 -10.78 0.51
C ALA A 11 -32.28 -10.70 0.01
N GLU A 12 -33.03 -9.67 0.41
CA GLU A 12 -34.42 -9.51 -0.01
C GLU A 12 -34.83 -8.05 -0.28
N LEU A 13 -35.80 -7.89 -1.20
CA LEU A 13 -36.48 -6.64 -1.47
C LEU A 13 -37.91 -6.77 -0.97
N VAL A 14 -38.25 -6.02 0.06
CA VAL A 14 -39.54 -6.09 0.76
C VAL A 14 -40.35 -4.85 0.45
N ARG A 15 -41.59 -5.03 0.00
CA ARG A 15 -42.54 -3.92 -0.16
C ARG A 15 -43.10 -3.54 1.21
N THR A 16 -43.01 -2.27 1.55
CA THR A 16 -43.60 -1.68 2.77
C THR A 16 -44.54 -0.53 2.37
N PRO A 17 -45.36 -0.01 3.30
CA PRO A 17 -46.18 1.19 3.02
C PRO A 17 -45.34 2.41 2.62
N ALA A 18 -44.08 2.48 3.08
CA ALA A 18 -43.15 3.57 2.80
C ALA A 18 -42.33 3.37 1.51
N GLY A 19 -42.45 2.24 0.82
CA GLY A 19 -41.74 1.97 -0.42
C GLY A 19 -41.15 0.56 -0.51
N VAL A 20 -39.88 0.46 -0.90
CA VAL A 20 -39.14 -0.81 -0.98
C VAL A 20 -37.97 -0.75 -0.03
N VAL A 21 -37.77 -1.82 0.73
CA VAL A 21 -36.68 -1.97 1.70
C VAL A 21 -35.75 -3.07 1.24
N LEU A 22 -34.44 -2.79 1.26
CA LEU A 22 -33.39 -3.79 1.10
C LEU A 22 -33.01 -4.35 2.47
N ARG A 23 -33.09 -5.68 2.60
CA ARG A 23 -32.57 -6.38 3.76
C ARG A 23 -31.46 -7.35 3.40
N LEU A 24 -30.32 -7.20 4.07
CA LEU A 24 -29.17 -8.11 3.98
C LEU A 24 -28.93 -8.73 5.35
N GLY A 25 -28.87 -10.06 5.44
CA GLY A 25 -28.80 -10.77 6.71
C GLY A 25 -27.97 -12.04 6.66
N LEU A 26 -27.88 -12.70 7.81
CA LEU A 26 -27.46 -14.09 7.92
C LEU A 26 -28.63 -14.89 8.48
N THR A 27 -28.79 -16.12 8.02
CA THR A 27 -29.89 -17.01 8.44
C THR A 27 -29.84 -17.21 9.96
N GLY A 28 -30.92 -16.88 10.65
CA GLY A 28 -31.02 -17.00 12.10
C GLY A 28 -30.24 -15.97 12.92
N VAL A 29 -29.75 -14.88 12.30
CA VAL A 29 -28.98 -13.83 12.99
C VAL A 29 -29.70 -12.48 12.90
N ASP A 30 -30.08 -11.95 14.07
CA ASP A 30 -30.65 -10.61 14.23
C ASP A 30 -29.72 -9.66 15.01
N PRO A 31 -29.84 -8.33 14.79
CA PRO A 31 -30.58 -7.70 13.70
C PRO A 31 -29.90 -7.96 12.34
N ALA A 32 -30.59 -7.66 11.22
CA ALA A 32 -30.00 -7.68 9.88
C ALA A 32 -28.74 -6.77 9.78
N TYR A 33 -27.89 -7.02 8.78
CA TYR A 33 -26.72 -6.18 8.48
C TYR A 33 -27.12 -4.89 7.77
N VAL A 34 -28.12 -4.99 6.89
CA VAL A 34 -28.76 -3.84 6.23
C VAL A 34 -30.27 -4.05 6.36
N ASP A 35 -30.98 -2.98 6.72
CA ASP A 35 -32.44 -2.90 6.69
C ASP A 35 -32.81 -1.44 6.44
N ARG A 36 -32.90 -1.05 5.16
CA ARG A 36 -32.98 0.35 4.72
C ARG A 36 -33.87 0.52 3.50
N SER A 37 -34.51 1.69 3.39
CA SER A 37 -35.28 2.05 2.19
C SER A 37 -34.36 2.11 0.98
N VAL A 38 -34.73 1.44 -0.11
CA VAL A 38 -33.97 1.50 -1.38
C VAL A 38 -33.88 2.94 -1.89
N ALA A 39 -34.90 3.77 -1.66
CA ALA A 39 -34.86 5.18 -2.04
C ALA A 39 -33.78 5.98 -1.28
N GLU A 40 -33.52 5.63 -0.01
CA GLU A 40 -32.47 6.24 0.81
C GLU A 40 -31.06 5.76 0.43
N LEU A 41 -30.98 4.54 -0.10
CA LEU A 41 -29.74 3.94 -0.58
C LEU A 41 -29.33 4.42 -1.97
N LEU A 42 -30.25 4.97 -2.75
CA LEU A 42 -29.97 5.50 -4.07
C LEU A 42 -29.79 7.01 -3.99
N SER A 43 -28.81 7.54 -4.71
CA SER A 43 -28.58 8.98 -4.80
C SER A 43 -28.74 9.48 -6.23
N CYS A 44 -29.36 10.65 -6.36
CA CYS A 44 -29.50 11.38 -7.61
C CYS A 44 -29.38 12.87 -7.33
N SER A 45 -28.42 13.52 -7.98
CA SER A 45 -28.19 14.95 -7.90
C SER A 45 -27.98 15.52 -9.29
N ALA A 46 -28.67 16.63 -9.56
CA ALA A 46 -28.49 17.42 -10.76
C ALA A 46 -27.90 18.78 -10.39
N GLY A 47 -26.91 19.23 -11.16
CA GLY A 47 -26.22 20.49 -10.93
C GLY A 47 -24.90 20.33 -10.16
N ARG A 48 -24.21 21.46 -9.98
CA ARG A 48 -22.87 21.53 -9.37
C ARG A 48 -22.87 22.52 -8.20
N PRO A 49 -22.22 22.20 -7.06
CA PRO A 49 -21.64 20.90 -6.73
C PRO A 49 -22.73 19.86 -6.42
N TRP A 50 -22.40 18.59 -6.65
CA TRP A 50 -23.29 17.46 -6.38
C TRP A 50 -23.68 17.39 -4.91
N GLN A 51 -24.85 16.81 -4.64
CA GLN A 51 -25.41 16.63 -3.31
C GLN A 51 -25.72 15.15 -3.04
N PRO A 52 -25.39 14.60 -1.87
CA PRO A 52 -25.69 13.21 -1.50
C PRO A 52 -27.17 13.02 -1.12
N ASN A 53 -28.08 13.51 -1.96
CA ASN A 53 -29.52 13.47 -1.74
C ASN A 53 -30.06 12.08 -2.06
N PRO A 54 -30.97 11.53 -1.22
CA PRO A 54 -31.77 10.37 -1.56
C PRO A 54 -32.54 10.54 -2.87
N LEU A 55 -32.85 9.44 -3.53
CA LEU A 55 -33.74 9.43 -4.69
C LEU A 55 -35.19 9.67 -4.26
N GLU A 56 -35.93 10.48 -5.02
CA GLU A 56 -37.38 10.68 -4.84
C GLU A 56 -38.16 9.84 -5.88
N PRO A 57 -38.75 8.69 -5.49
CA PRO A 57 -39.38 7.77 -6.43
C PRO A 57 -40.86 8.10 -6.71
N GLU A 58 -41.27 8.03 -7.98
CA GLU A 58 -42.67 8.12 -8.46
C GLU A 58 -43.44 6.79 -8.32
N GLY A 59 -43.00 5.94 -7.39
CA GLY A 59 -43.53 4.59 -7.18
C GLY A 59 -42.57 3.48 -7.61
N TRP A 60 -42.76 2.31 -7.01
CA TRP A 60 -41.86 1.18 -7.16
C TRP A 60 -42.54 -0.04 -7.76
N TRP A 61 -41.86 -0.67 -8.71
CA TRP A 61 -42.12 -2.06 -9.08
C TRP A 61 -41.07 -2.97 -8.44
N ILE A 62 -41.46 -4.21 -8.15
CA ILE A 62 -40.57 -5.27 -7.68
C ILE A 62 -40.90 -6.52 -8.48
N SER A 63 -39.89 -7.28 -8.89
CA SER A 63 -40.09 -8.60 -9.48
C SER A 63 -39.00 -9.57 -9.03
N ARG A 64 -39.30 -10.86 -9.13
CA ARG A 64 -38.32 -11.94 -9.00
C ARG A 64 -38.31 -12.76 -10.27
N ARG A 65 -37.12 -13.00 -10.82
CA ARG A 65 -36.92 -13.86 -11.99
C ARG A 65 -35.84 -14.89 -11.65
N GLY A 66 -36.24 -16.14 -11.45
CA GLY A 66 -35.32 -17.20 -11.02
C GLY A 66 -34.62 -16.88 -9.70
N ARG A 67 -33.29 -16.76 -9.75
CA ARG A 67 -32.40 -16.43 -8.62
C ARG A 67 -32.08 -14.94 -8.51
N GLU A 68 -32.82 -14.09 -9.21
CA GLU A 68 -32.60 -12.66 -9.25
C GLU A 68 -33.78 -11.88 -8.67
N HIS A 69 -33.48 -10.89 -7.84
CA HIS A 69 -34.44 -9.89 -7.35
C HIS A 69 -34.24 -8.57 -8.08
N ARG A 70 -35.34 -7.95 -8.52
CA ARG A 70 -35.33 -6.66 -9.20
C ARG A 70 -36.27 -5.69 -8.53
N ALA A 71 -35.88 -4.43 -8.45
CA ALA A 71 -36.79 -3.33 -8.19
C ALA A 71 -36.43 -2.14 -9.07
N GLY A 72 -37.41 -1.30 -9.36
CA GLY A 72 -37.13 -0.07 -10.09
C GLY A 72 -38.22 0.97 -9.89
N CYS A 73 -37.86 2.20 -10.21
CA CYS A 73 -38.73 3.36 -10.11
C CYS A 73 -38.31 4.43 -11.13
N ARG A 74 -39.14 5.47 -11.24
CA ARG A 74 -38.82 6.70 -11.94
C ARG A 74 -38.64 7.82 -10.93
N SER A 75 -37.83 8.80 -11.29
CA SER A 75 -37.68 10.09 -10.61
C SER A 75 -37.57 11.16 -11.69
N GLY A 76 -38.71 11.77 -12.05
CA GLY A 76 -38.84 12.66 -13.21
C GLY A 76 -38.41 12.00 -14.53
N PRO A 77 -37.40 12.56 -15.23
CA PRO A 77 -36.91 12.01 -16.50
C PRO A 77 -35.98 10.79 -16.33
N LEU A 78 -35.55 10.47 -15.12
CA LEU A 78 -34.60 9.39 -14.85
C LEU A 78 -35.34 8.14 -14.37
N ALA A 79 -35.01 6.98 -14.93
CA ALA A 79 -35.44 5.69 -14.43
C ALA A 79 -34.24 4.94 -13.84
N VAL A 80 -34.45 4.22 -12.74
CA VAL A 80 -33.43 3.36 -12.14
C VAL A 80 -33.96 1.95 -11.94
N GLU A 81 -33.13 0.96 -12.28
CA GLU A 81 -33.37 -0.46 -12.02
C GLU A 81 -32.22 -1.00 -11.15
N LEU A 82 -32.58 -1.61 -10.02
CA LEU A 82 -31.72 -2.35 -9.12
C LEU A 82 -31.90 -3.85 -9.36
N ARG A 83 -30.80 -4.58 -9.53
CA ARG A 83 -30.79 -6.05 -9.60
C ARG A 83 -29.88 -6.64 -8.55
N LEU A 84 -30.34 -7.73 -7.95
CA LEU A 84 -29.64 -8.46 -6.91
C LEU A 84 -29.53 -9.94 -7.29
N ALA A 85 -28.32 -10.47 -7.26
CA ALA A 85 -28.06 -11.89 -7.47
C ALA A 85 -26.82 -12.33 -6.66
N PHE A 86 -26.85 -13.54 -6.10
CA PHE A 86 -25.64 -14.13 -5.53
C PHE A 86 -24.77 -14.73 -6.63
N ASP A 87 -23.46 -14.50 -6.54
CA ASP A 87 -22.48 -15.19 -7.38
C ASP A 87 -22.11 -16.59 -6.84
N SER A 88 -21.20 -17.28 -7.53
CA SER A 88 -20.75 -18.62 -7.15
C SER A 88 -20.01 -18.67 -5.80
N ALA A 89 -19.46 -17.55 -5.32
CA ALA A 89 -18.81 -17.43 -4.01
C ALA A 89 -19.78 -16.93 -2.91
N ALA A 90 -21.08 -16.90 -3.19
CA ALA A 90 -22.12 -16.38 -2.31
C ALA A 90 -21.91 -14.91 -1.92
N ARG A 91 -21.30 -14.10 -2.79
CA ARG A 91 -21.24 -12.64 -2.68
C ARG A 91 -22.43 -12.05 -3.45
N LEU A 92 -22.95 -10.91 -3.00
CA LEU A 92 -24.12 -10.30 -3.64
C LEU A 92 -23.67 -9.35 -4.75
N SER A 93 -23.96 -9.69 -5.99
CA SER A 93 -23.93 -8.74 -7.10
C SER A 93 -25.12 -7.77 -6.99
N VAL A 94 -24.81 -6.48 -7.13
CA VAL A 94 -25.74 -5.36 -7.10
C VAL A 94 -25.53 -4.55 -8.37
N GLU A 95 -26.45 -4.66 -9.33
CA GLU A 95 -26.41 -3.87 -10.56
C GLU A 95 -27.39 -2.70 -10.47
N LEU A 96 -26.92 -1.49 -10.80
CA LEU A 96 -27.75 -0.31 -10.92
C LEU A 96 -27.72 0.17 -12.37
N ARG A 97 -28.89 0.28 -12.99
CA ARG A 97 -29.04 0.83 -14.33
C ARG A 97 -29.85 2.12 -14.29
N TRP A 98 -29.20 3.23 -14.60
CA TRP A 98 -29.79 4.56 -14.68
C TRP A 98 -30.07 4.90 -16.13
N ARG A 99 -31.30 5.27 -16.49
CA ARG A 99 -31.68 5.56 -17.88
C ARG A 99 -32.41 6.89 -17.99
N ASN A 100 -32.00 7.72 -18.95
CA ASN A 100 -32.76 8.91 -19.32
C ASN A 100 -33.97 8.49 -20.16
N THR A 101 -35.16 8.58 -19.58
CA THR A 101 -36.45 8.28 -20.21
C THR A 101 -37.18 9.53 -20.72
N GLY A 102 -36.61 10.71 -20.46
CA GLY A 102 -37.15 11.98 -20.94
C GLY A 102 -36.77 12.29 -22.39
N HIS A 103 -37.18 13.47 -22.85
CA HIS A 103 -36.92 13.96 -24.21
C HIS A 103 -35.77 14.98 -24.29
N ARG A 104 -35.10 15.27 -23.17
CA ARG A 104 -34.01 16.27 -23.08
C ARG A 104 -32.73 15.62 -22.55
N ARG A 105 -31.59 16.21 -22.92
CA ARG A 105 -30.28 15.89 -22.32
C ARG A 105 -30.32 16.17 -20.81
N LEU A 106 -29.82 15.23 -20.01
CA LEU A 106 -29.52 15.42 -18.60
C LEU A 106 -28.01 15.62 -18.46
N GLY A 107 -27.59 16.80 -18.02
CA GLY A 107 -26.19 17.13 -17.74
C GLY A 107 -25.97 17.36 -16.25
N ASP A 108 -24.71 17.43 -15.84
CA ASP A 108 -24.30 17.64 -14.44
C ASP A 108 -24.99 16.66 -13.48
N LEU A 109 -25.10 15.41 -13.92
CA LEU A 109 -25.79 14.37 -13.19
C LEU A 109 -24.78 13.57 -12.35
N ALA A 110 -25.07 13.42 -11.06
CA ALA A 110 -24.37 12.51 -10.16
C ALA A 110 -25.38 11.49 -9.62
N VAL A 111 -25.12 10.20 -9.87
CA VAL A 111 -25.99 9.10 -9.43
C VAL A 111 -25.18 8.00 -8.77
N GLY A 112 -25.83 7.19 -7.93
CA GLY A 112 -25.22 5.97 -7.42
C GLY A 112 -25.83 5.42 -6.15
N LEU A 113 -25.03 4.66 -5.42
CA LEU A 113 -25.40 4.02 -4.15
C LEU A 113 -24.78 4.77 -2.98
N LEU A 114 -25.58 5.07 -1.96
CA LEU A 114 -25.18 5.56 -0.64
C LEU A 114 -25.61 4.52 0.41
N LEU A 115 -24.74 3.56 0.72
CA LEU A 115 -25.04 2.51 1.68
C LEU A 115 -24.92 3.03 3.11
N ASP A 116 -26.05 3.51 3.65
CA ASP A 116 -26.17 4.08 4.98
C ASP A 116 -26.58 3.03 6.01
N LEU A 117 -25.62 2.56 6.82
CA LEU A 117 -25.87 1.61 7.90
C LEU A 117 -26.43 2.28 9.16
N GLY A 118 -26.70 3.59 9.13
CA GLY A 118 -27.10 4.40 10.28
C GLY A 118 -25.97 4.57 11.29
N ARG A 119 -26.32 4.92 12.54
CA ARG A 119 -25.34 5.11 13.61
C ARG A 119 -24.67 3.80 13.98
N LEU A 120 -23.35 3.73 13.80
CA LEU A 120 -22.52 2.59 14.19
C LEU A 120 -21.77 2.88 15.48
N THR A 121 -21.55 1.84 16.29
CA THR A 121 -20.73 1.89 17.50
C THR A 121 -19.43 1.14 17.28
N ASP A 122 -18.31 1.74 17.72
CA ASP A 122 -16.98 1.12 17.66
C ASP A 122 -16.65 0.59 16.25
N SER A 123 -16.69 1.51 15.28
CA SER A 123 -16.53 1.21 13.86
C SER A 123 -15.16 1.57 13.33
N GLN A 124 -14.65 0.78 12.38
CA GLN A 124 -13.44 1.06 11.63
C GLN A 124 -13.70 1.03 10.13
N ILE A 125 -12.97 1.88 9.41
CA ILE A 125 -13.12 2.10 7.98
C ILE A 125 -11.80 1.75 7.31
N THR A 126 -11.88 1.00 6.20
CA THR A 126 -10.74 0.79 5.31
C THR A 126 -11.13 1.14 3.89
N VAL A 127 -10.37 2.04 3.28
CA VAL A 127 -10.34 2.29 1.83
C VAL A 127 -8.91 2.00 1.37
N PRO A 128 -8.68 0.91 0.62
CA PRO A 128 -7.35 0.43 0.22
C PRO A 128 -6.45 1.55 -0.32
N GLY A 129 -5.25 1.66 0.22
CA GLY A 129 -4.26 2.68 -0.13
C GLY A 129 -4.56 4.10 0.35
N LEU A 130 -5.78 4.42 0.81
CA LEU A 130 -6.23 5.81 1.01
C LEU A 130 -6.69 6.12 2.44
N LEU A 131 -7.40 5.21 3.12
CA LEU A 131 -7.94 5.44 4.46
C LEU A 131 -7.80 4.19 5.32
N TYR A 132 -7.14 4.34 6.45
CA TYR A 132 -7.12 3.33 7.51
C TYR A 132 -7.53 3.98 8.82
N ASN A 133 -8.80 3.77 9.21
CA ASN A 133 -9.40 4.33 10.41
C ASN A 133 -9.25 5.87 10.52
N ASP A 134 -9.54 6.59 9.45
CA ASP A 134 -9.44 8.07 9.35
C ASP A 134 -8.01 8.64 9.44
N ASN A 135 -7.00 7.79 9.16
CA ASN A 135 -5.58 8.14 9.07
C ASN A 135 -5.08 8.90 10.33
N PRO A 136 -5.13 8.27 11.51
CA PRO A 136 -4.87 8.92 12.81
C PRO A 136 -3.42 9.35 13.00
N SER A 137 -2.47 8.78 12.25
CA SER A 137 -1.05 9.16 12.29
C SER A 137 -0.75 10.38 11.41
N ALA A 138 -1.67 10.72 10.51
CA ALA A 138 -1.54 11.83 9.58
C ALA A 138 -1.46 13.17 10.31
N ASP A 139 -0.50 14.01 9.92
CA ASP A 139 -0.44 15.41 10.34
C ASP A 139 -1.76 16.13 10.04
N ARG A 140 -2.37 16.74 11.07
CA ARG A 140 -3.66 17.43 10.94
C ARG A 140 -3.57 18.72 10.12
N ALA A 141 -2.39 19.31 10.00
CA ALA A 141 -2.19 20.53 9.25
C ALA A 141 -2.03 20.29 7.74
N ARG A 142 -1.89 19.03 7.31
CA ARG A 142 -1.67 18.67 5.90
C ARG A 142 -2.93 18.05 5.30
N PRO A 143 -3.32 18.43 4.08
CA PRO A 143 -4.33 17.69 3.32
C PRO A 143 -3.92 16.23 3.16
N VAL A 144 -4.70 15.34 3.77
CA VAL A 144 -4.60 13.88 3.68
C VAL A 144 -6.03 13.35 3.63
N PRO A 145 -6.34 12.27 2.91
CA PRO A 145 -7.67 11.68 2.93
C PRO A 145 -8.20 11.49 4.36
N ARG A 146 -9.39 12.03 4.62
CA ARG A 146 -10.14 11.89 5.87
C ARG A 146 -11.63 11.91 5.59
N VAL A 147 -12.38 11.11 6.36
CA VAL A 147 -13.84 11.17 6.44
C VAL A 147 -14.26 12.23 7.45
N GLY A 148 -13.51 12.35 8.55
CA GLY A 148 -13.84 13.27 9.63
C GLY A 148 -15.02 12.82 10.50
N PRO A 149 -15.17 13.42 11.70
CA PRO A 149 -16.15 13.00 12.69
C PRO A 149 -17.53 13.63 12.52
N ALA A 150 -17.64 14.76 11.82
CA ALA A 150 -18.86 15.56 11.74
C ALA A 150 -19.67 15.24 10.47
N PRO A 151 -21.02 15.27 10.52
CA PRO A 151 -21.86 15.20 9.33
C PRO A 151 -21.42 16.21 8.27
N GLY A 152 -21.45 15.80 7.00
CA GLY A 152 -20.93 16.59 5.87
C GLY A 152 -19.44 16.37 5.58
N GLY A 153 -18.71 15.70 6.48
CA GLY A 153 -17.38 15.18 6.17
C GLY A 153 -17.43 14.02 5.16
N GLY A 154 -16.29 13.68 4.56
CA GLY A 154 -16.20 12.54 3.67
C GLY A 154 -14.97 12.56 2.77
N PHE A 155 -14.68 11.41 2.20
CA PHE A 155 -13.68 11.22 1.18
C PHE A 155 -14.19 10.22 0.15
N VAL A 156 -14.28 10.66 -1.10
CA VAL A 156 -14.73 9.89 -2.26
C VAL A 156 -13.72 10.14 -3.38
N ALA A 157 -13.03 9.07 -3.80
CA ALA A 157 -11.97 9.12 -4.79
C ALA A 157 -12.39 8.42 -6.08
N GLU A 158 -11.64 8.68 -7.14
CA GLU A 158 -11.74 7.96 -8.41
C GLU A 158 -11.50 6.45 -8.16
N GLU A 159 -12.27 5.58 -8.81
CA GLU A 159 -12.08 4.12 -8.67
C GLU A 159 -10.66 3.71 -9.06
N ASP A 160 -10.10 4.32 -10.11
CA ASP A 160 -8.73 4.09 -10.60
C ASP A 160 -7.63 4.47 -9.62
N ARG A 161 -7.96 5.15 -8.52
CA ARG A 161 -7.02 5.43 -7.42
C ARG A 161 -6.87 4.26 -6.45
N LEU A 162 -7.82 3.33 -6.46
CA LEU A 162 -7.91 2.25 -5.48
C LEU A 162 -7.17 1.00 -5.96
N PRO A 163 -6.14 0.53 -5.22
CA PRO A 163 -5.48 -0.74 -5.54
C PRO A 163 -6.46 -1.91 -5.55
N ILE A 164 -7.41 -1.89 -4.62
CA ILE A 164 -8.60 -2.74 -4.60
C ILE A 164 -9.81 -1.80 -4.58
N PRO A 165 -10.65 -1.75 -5.64
CA PRO A 165 -11.84 -0.89 -5.72
C PRO A 165 -12.93 -1.30 -4.72
N GLY A 166 -12.67 -1.13 -3.42
CA GLY A 166 -13.54 -1.56 -2.35
C GLY A 166 -13.46 -0.67 -1.11
N VAL A 167 -14.53 -0.71 -0.31
CA VAL A 167 -14.61 -0.05 0.99
C VAL A 167 -15.08 -1.08 1.99
N ASN A 168 -14.39 -1.17 3.14
CA ASN A 168 -14.80 -2.02 4.24
C ASN A 168 -15.23 -1.19 5.46
N LEU A 169 -16.38 -1.57 6.02
CA LEU A 169 -16.84 -1.14 7.33
C LEU A 169 -16.82 -2.32 8.29
N GLU A 170 -16.25 -2.09 9.46
CA GLU A 170 -16.34 -2.96 10.62
C GLU A 170 -17.07 -2.23 11.74
N TRP A 171 -17.91 -2.90 12.53
CA TRP A 171 -18.56 -2.30 13.69
C TRP A 171 -19.00 -3.33 14.72
N ARG A 172 -19.38 -2.85 15.90
CA ARG A 172 -19.95 -3.67 16.97
C ARG A 172 -21.47 -3.56 17.04
N THR A 173 -22.15 -4.70 17.19
CA THR A 173 -23.59 -4.79 17.46
C THR A 173 -23.80 -5.68 18.69
N GLY A 174 -24.11 -5.07 19.82
CA GLY A 174 -24.14 -5.77 21.11
C GLY A 174 -22.77 -6.31 21.49
N ARG A 175 -22.65 -7.64 21.62
CA ARG A 175 -21.39 -8.36 21.89
C ARG A 175 -20.70 -8.87 20.62
N ALA A 176 -21.41 -8.92 19.49
CA ALA A 176 -20.88 -9.41 18.23
C ALA A 176 -20.23 -8.27 17.42
N ARG A 177 -19.24 -8.62 16.61
CA ARG A 177 -18.62 -7.71 15.66
C ARG A 177 -18.93 -8.17 14.24
N ARG A 178 -19.16 -7.20 13.37
CA ARG A 178 -19.70 -7.37 12.03
C ARG A 178 -18.84 -6.61 11.05
N ARG A 179 -18.81 -7.10 9.81
CA ARG A 179 -18.19 -6.41 8.70
C ARG A 179 -19.07 -6.43 7.46
N LEU A 180 -18.88 -5.43 6.62
CA LEU A 180 -19.48 -5.32 5.30
C LEU A 180 -18.48 -4.61 4.38
N SER A 181 -18.21 -5.22 3.23
CA SER A 181 -17.41 -4.62 2.18
C SER A 181 -18.26 -4.41 0.93
N VAL A 182 -18.09 -3.26 0.27
CA VAL A 182 -18.67 -2.97 -1.04
C VAL A 182 -17.51 -2.79 -2.01
N PHE A 183 -17.54 -3.52 -3.12
CA PHE A 183 -16.61 -3.42 -4.21
C PHE A 183 -17.31 -2.82 -5.42
N SER A 184 -16.62 -1.95 -6.15
CA SER A 184 -17.02 -1.57 -7.50
C SER A 184 -16.31 -2.48 -8.49
N GLN A 185 -16.98 -2.88 -9.57
CA GLN A 185 -16.34 -3.44 -10.76
C GLN A 185 -16.19 -2.29 -11.77
N PRO A 186 -15.02 -1.62 -11.84
CA PRO A 186 -14.89 -0.38 -12.57
C PRO A 186 -15.16 -0.58 -14.07
N VAL A 187 -15.92 0.34 -14.67
CA VAL A 187 -16.18 0.37 -16.11
C VAL A 187 -15.65 1.68 -16.67
N ALA A 188 -14.67 1.59 -17.57
CA ALA A 188 -14.08 2.74 -18.22
C ALA A 188 -15.09 3.46 -19.11
N ARG A 189 -15.10 4.79 -19.02
CA ARG A 189 -15.81 5.68 -19.94
C ARG A 189 -14.80 6.52 -20.68
N HIS A 190 -14.96 6.60 -21.99
CA HIS A 190 -14.02 7.24 -22.88
C HIS A 190 -14.67 8.46 -23.50
N SER A 191 -14.04 9.62 -23.39
CA SER A 191 -14.41 10.75 -24.23
C SER A 191 -13.76 10.63 -25.62
N SER A 192 -14.28 11.39 -26.58
CA SER A 192 -13.83 11.35 -27.98
C SER A 192 -12.37 11.76 -28.17
N ASP A 193 -11.79 12.49 -27.21
CA ASP A 193 -10.39 12.89 -27.15
C ASP A 193 -9.47 11.84 -26.49
N GLY A 194 -10.03 10.68 -26.10
CA GLY A 194 -9.27 9.57 -25.54
C GLY A 194 -9.00 9.65 -24.03
N VAL A 195 -9.64 10.59 -23.31
CA VAL A 195 -9.58 10.65 -21.84
C VAL A 195 -10.47 9.59 -21.22
N VAL A 196 -9.90 8.87 -20.25
CA VAL A 196 -10.54 7.76 -19.55
C VAL A 196 -11.03 8.20 -18.17
N ARG A 197 -12.30 7.93 -17.88
CA ARG A 197 -12.94 8.22 -16.59
C ARG A 197 -13.65 7.00 -16.03
N TYR A 198 -13.59 6.85 -14.71
CA TYR A 198 -14.27 5.78 -13.98
C TYR A 198 -15.41 6.34 -13.11
N GLY A 199 -16.09 5.45 -12.38
CA GLY A 199 -16.90 5.85 -11.24
C GLY A 199 -16.03 6.33 -10.08
N SER A 200 -16.67 6.53 -8.93
CA SER A 200 -15.98 6.94 -7.71
C SER A 200 -16.48 6.15 -6.51
N LEU A 201 -15.59 5.93 -5.55
CA LEU A 201 -15.87 5.10 -4.38
C LEU A 201 -15.21 5.71 -3.14
N GLY A 202 -15.91 5.66 -2.01
CA GLY A 202 -15.39 6.13 -0.72
C GLY A 202 -16.43 6.13 0.39
N VAL A 203 -16.27 7.05 1.34
CA VAL A 203 -17.12 7.15 2.53
C VAL A 203 -17.47 8.61 2.81
N ILE A 204 -18.76 8.87 3.05
CA ILE A 204 -19.25 10.16 3.56
C ILE A 204 -19.75 10.00 5.00
N ARG A 205 -19.84 11.11 5.73
CA ARG A 205 -20.33 11.16 7.10
C ARG A 205 -21.74 11.77 7.17
N ARG A 206 -22.69 10.99 7.68
CA ARG A 206 -23.99 11.46 8.19
C ARG A 206 -24.01 11.24 9.70
N GLU A 207 -25.08 10.64 10.27
CA GLU A 207 -25.04 10.16 11.65
C GLU A 207 -24.02 9.03 11.86
N GLY A 208 -23.80 8.22 10.83
CA GLY A 208 -22.76 7.19 10.76
C GLY A 208 -21.97 7.30 9.46
N PRO A 209 -21.02 6.37 9.23
CA PRO A 209 -20.33 6.27 7.95
C PRO A 209 -21.28 5.71 6.88
N VAL A 210 -21.24 6.30 5.69
CA VAL A 210 -22.04 5.88 4.53
C VAL A 210 -21.08 5.55 3.41
N ILE A 211 -21.10 4.32 2.91
CA ILE A 211 -20.28 3.96 1.74
C ILE A 211 -20.91 4.61 0.51
N ALA A 212 -20.14 5.39 -0.24
CA ALA A 212 -20.59 6.09 -1.43
C ALA A 212 -19.94 5.49 -2.67
N ALA A 213 -20.75 4.90 -3.57
CA ALA A 213 -20.35 4.40 -4.88
C ALA A 213 -21.11 5.20 -5.96
N LEU A 214 -20.44 6.17 -6.57
CA LEU A 214 -21.06 7.23 -7.37
C LEU A 214 -20.54 7.22 -8.81
N SER A 215 -21.17 8.00 -9.66
CA SER A 215 -20.88 8.05 -11.10
C SER A 215 -19.55 8.70 -11.50
N GLY A 216 -18.66 9.00 -10.54
CA GLY A 216 -17.35 9.61 -10.77
C GLY A 216 -17.10 10.91 -10.01
N VAL A 217 -18.12 11.51 -9.40
CA VAL A 217 -17.96 12.75 -8.61
C VAL A 217 -17.13 12.51 -7.35
N LEU A 218 -16.39 13.53 -6.93
CA LEU A 218 -15.35 13.39 -5.90
C LEU A 218 -15.66 14.24 -4.66
N MET A 219 -15.03 13.86 -3.55
CA MET A 219 -15.04 14.60 -2.31
C MET A 219 -13.70 14.41 -1.59
N PHE A 220 -13.12 15.49 -1.10
CA PHE A 220 -11.91 15.43 -0.28
C PHE A 220 -12.11 16.22 1.01
N ASP A 221 -12.00 15.54 2.15
CA ASP A 221 -12.13 16.15 3.49
C ASP A 221 -13.43 16.96 3.63
N GLY A 222 -14.54 16.38 3.17
CA GLY A 222 -15.89 16.96 3.18
C GLY A 222 -16.21 17.96 2.07
N LYS A 223 -15.22 18.35 1.24
CA LYS A 223 -15.43 19.29 0.13
C LYS A 223 -15.70 18.53 -1.16
N GLN A 224 -16.89 18.71 -1.75
CA GLN A 224 -17.21 18.20 -3.08
C GLN A 224 -16.30 18.80 -4.15
N ASP A 225 -16.14 18.06 -5.25
CA ASP A 225 -15.45 18.53 -6.45
C ASP A 225 -13.98 18.89 -6.17
N VAL A 226 -13.36 18.20 -5.22
CA VAL A 226 -11.95 18.34 -4.87
C VAL A 226 -11.26 17.00 -5.05
N ARG A 227 -10.11 17.01 -5.73
CA ARG A 227 -9.24 15.84 -5.90
C ARG A 227 -7.86 16.07 -5.29
N TYR A 228 -7.17 14.99 -4.98
CA TYR A 228 -5.82 14.99 -4.44
C TYR A 228 -4.78 14.77 -5.55
N VAL A 229 -3.84 15.71 -5.69
CA VAL A 229 -2.96 15.77 -6.88
C VAL A 229 -1.48 15.68 -6.55
N SER A 230 -1.05 16.05 -5.35
CA SER A 230 0.35 15.91 -4.95
C SER A 230 0.43 15.94 -3.42
N LYS A 231 1.63 15.79 -2.87
CA LYS A 231 1.83 15.59 -1.43
C LYS A 231 1.30 16.81 -0.69
N ALA A 232 0.23 16.59 0.09
CA ALA A 232 -0.47 17.65 0.81
C ALA A 232 -1.09 18.72 -0.10
N GLU A 233 -1.40 18.39 -1.36
CA GLU A 233 -1.95 19.31 -2.37
C GLU A 233 -3.24 18.75 -2.99
N THR A 234 -4.23 19.63 -3.10
CA THR A 234 -5.55 19.35 -3.66
C THR A 234 -5.91 20.40 -4.70
N GLU A 235 -6.75 20.04 -5.66
CA GLU A 235 -7.33 20.98 -6.63
C GLU A 235 -8.84 20.80 -6.75
N THR A 236 -9.53 21.86 -7.15
CA THR A 236 -10.93 21.79 -7.57
C THR A 236 -11.02 21.12 -8.95
N THR A 237 -12.05 20.33 -9.17
CA THR A 237 -12.29 19.64 -10.43
C THR A 237 -13.76 19.69 -10.85
N GLY A 238 -14.00 19.78 -12.16
CA GLY A 238 -15.34 19.64 -12.74
C GLY A 238 -15.62 18.25 -13.35
N ASP A 239 -14.75 17.27 -13.14
CA ASP A 239 -14.91 15.91 -13.68
C ASP A 239 -15.90 15.07 -12.86
N GLY A 240 -16.24 13.88 -13.36
CA GLY A 240 -17.02 12.89 -12.63
C GLY A 240 -18.54 12.97 -12.82
N TYR A 241 -19.05 14.10 -13.28
CA TYR A 241 -20.45 14.27 -13.64
C TYR A 241 -20.79 13.56 -14.96
N LEU A 242 -22.00 12.99 -15.00
CA LEU A 242 -22.58 12.35 -16.17
C LEU A 242 -23.27 13.36 -17.08
N THR A 243 -23.28 13.03 -18.37
CA THR A 243 -24.27 13.50 -19.33
C THR A 243 -24.98 12.28 -19.90
N LEU A 244 -26.32 12.26 -19.85
CA LEU A 244 -27.15 11.24 -20.49
C LEU A 244 -28.08 11.88 -21.53
N LEU A 245 -27.92 11.52 -22.79
CA LEU A 245 -28.85 11.84 -23.87
C LEU A 245 -30.15 11.02 -23.73
N PRO A 246 -31.26 11.45 -24.36
CA PRO A 246 -32.50 10.67 -24.37
C PRO A 246 -32.27 9.22 -24.78
N GLY A 247 -32.69 8.29 -23.93
CA GLY A 247 -32.54 6.85 -24.16
C GLY A 247 -31.23 6.24 -23.65
N GLU A 248 -30.19 7.03 -23.41
CA GLU A 248 -28.90 6.53 -22.89
C GLU A 248 -29.02 6.01 -21.46
N SER A 249 -28.12 5.08 -21.12
CA SER A 249 -28.03 4.47 -19.80
C SER A 249 -26.63 4.57 -19.24
N TYR A 250 -26.54 4.62 -17.91
CA TYR A 250 -25.31 4.42 -17.16
C TYR A 250 -25.52 3.21 -16.22
N ASP A 251 -24.62 2.24 -16.32
CA ASP A 251 -24.66 1.02 -15.54
C ASP A 251 -23.54 1.04 -14.49
N GLN A 252 -23.86 0.63 -13.26
CA GLN A 252 -22.89 0.41 -12.18
C GLN A 252 -22.99 -1.04 -11.70
N HIS A 253 -21.84 -1.68 -11.55
CA HIS A 253 -21.73 -3.06 -11.11
C HIS A 253 -21.00 -3.08 -9.77
N LEU A 254 -21.70 -3.46 -8.71
CA LEU A 254 -21.16 -3.54 -7.36
C LEU A 254 -21.22 -4.96 -6.83
N VAL A 255 -20.32 -5.30 -5.92
CA VAL A 255 -20.35 -6.57 -5.16
C VAL A 255 -20.35 -6.25 -3.68
N VAL A 256 -21.25 -6.88 -2.93
CA VAL A 256 -21.36 -6.73 -1.47
C VAL A 256 -21.03 -8.04 -0.79
N ASP A 257 -20.12 -7.99 0.18
CA ASP A 257 -19.73 -9.12 1.03
C ASP A 257 -19.85 -8.74 2.51
N TRP A 258 -20.68 -9.45 3.26
CA TRP A 258 -20.89 -9.24 4.70
C TRP A 258 -20.79 -10.53 5.51
N GLY A 259 -20.52 -10.38 6.80
CA GLY A 259 -20.38 -11.49 7.72
C GLY A 259 -19.85 -11.08 9.10
N PRO A 260 -19.66 -12.05 10.00
CA PRO A 260 -19.08 -11.81 11.30
C PRO A 260 -17.62 -11.39 11.17
N GLN A 261 -17.12 -10.72 12.20
CA GLN A 261 -15.72 -10.39 12.38
C GLN A 261 -15.30 -10.75 13.80
N GLU A 262 -14.16 -11.39 13.95
CA GLU A 262 -13.68 -11.85 15.26
C GLU A 262 -12.85 -10.76 15.95
N HIS A 263 -11.76 -10.34 15.31
CA HIS A 263 -10.84 -9.36 15.87
C HIS A 263 -11.15 -7.96 15.41
N ARG A 264 -11.07 -7.00 16.33
CA ARG A 264 -11.27 -5.59 16.03
C ARG A 264 -10.17 -5.07 15.11
N GLY A 265 -10.56 -4.39 14.04
CA GLY A 265 -9.68 -3.73 13.07
C GLY A 265 -9.06 -4.63 12.03
N HIS A 266 -9.47 -5.90 12.00
CA HIS A 266 -8.90 -6.91 11.10
C HIS A 266 -9.84 -7.21 9.92
N ALA A 267 -10.99 -6.53 9.81
CA ALA A 267 -11.94 -6.78 8.72
C ALA A 267 -11.39 -6.47 7.32
N PHE A 268 -10.34 -5.65 7.18
CA PHE A 268 -9.67 -5.41 5.90
C PHE A 268 -9.13 -6.70 5.26
N ARG A 269 -8.84 -7.73 6.06
CA ARG A 269 -8.36 -9.04 5.58
C ARG A 269 -9.39 -9.70 4.67
N HIS A 270 -10.68 -9.60 5.01
CA HIS A 270 -11.77 -10.06 4.15
C HIS A 270 -11.84 -9.25 2.87
N LEU A 271 -11.67 -7.93 2.97
CA LEU A 271 -11.65 -7.05 1.79
C LEU A 271 -10.56 -7.47 0.80
N VAL A 272 -9.35 -7.77 1.28
CA VAL A 272 -8.23 -8.18 0.44
C VAL A 272 -8.48 -9.51 -0.23
N ARG A 273 -8.92 -10.52 0.53
CA ARG A 273 -9.21 -11.87 0.00
C ARG A 273 -10.32 -11.81 -1.05
N THR A 274 -11.40 -11.10 -0.75
CA THR A 274 -12.51 -10.93 -1.69
C THR A 274 -12.07 -10.13 -2.91
N GLY A 275 -11.34 -9.02 -2.75
CA GLY A 275 -10.82 -8.21 -3.85
C GLY A 275 -9.95 -9.02 -4.81
N ARG A 276 -8.97 -9.75 -4.31
CA ARG A 276 -8.11 -10.62 -5.14
C ARG A 276 -8.88 -11.72 -5.88
N SER A 277 -9.93 -12.25 -5.26
CA SER A 277 -10.79 -13.24 -5.94
C SER A 277 -11.78 -12.63 -6.95
N LEU A 278 -12.01 -11.30 -6.90
CA LEU A 278 -12.85 -10.58 -7.86
C LEU A 278 -12.06 -10.14 -9.09
N PHE A 279 -10.80 -9.72 -8.88
CA PHE A 279 -9.91 -9.24 -9.92
C PHE A 279 -8.75 -10.23 -10.09
N ALA A 280 -8.85 -11.10 -11.10
CA ALA A 280 -7.90 -12.18 -11.38
C ALA A 280 -7.05 -11.89 -12.63
N GLU A 281 -6.79 -10.61 -12.93
CA GLU A 281 -5.92 -10.22 -14.03
C GLU A 281 -4.48 -10.71 -13.76
N PRO A 282 -3.82 -11.40 -14.71
CA PRO A 282 -2.51 -12.02 -14.46
C PRO A 282 -1.35 -11.03 -14.29
N GLY A 283 -1.58 -9.73 -14.53
CA GLY A 283 -0.56 -8.68 -14.51
C GLY A 283 0.49 -8.82 -15.61
N ALA A 284 1.32 -7.79 -15.77
CA ALA A 284 2.41 -7.81 -16.76
C ALA A 284 3.69 -8.38 -16.15
N LYS A 285 4.39 -9.21 -16.92
CA LYS A 285 5.71 -9.76 -16.61
C LYS A 285 6.57 -9.69 -17.87
N PRO A 286 7.11 -8.50 -18.22
CA PRO A 286 7.86 -8.33 -19.45
C PRO A 286 9.26 -8.96 -19.40
N LEU A 287 9.76 -9.27 -18.20
CA LEU A 287 11.08 -9.84 -17.95
C LEU A 287 10.95 -11.06 -17.05
N ASP A 288 11.75 -12.09 -17.30
CA ASP A 288 11.96 -13.15 -16.33
C ASP A 288 12.93 -12.73 -15.21
N LEU A 289 13.14 -13.62 -14.23
CA LEU A 289 14.00 -13.32 -13.09
C LEU A 289 15.47 -13.14 -13.49
N ASP A 290 15.98 -13.95 -14.41
CA ASP A 290 17.38 -13.90 -14.83
C ASP A 290 17.64 -12.62 -15.64
N GLU A 291 16.69 -12.18 -16.47
CA GLU A 291 16.72 -10.89 -17.15
C GLU A 291 16.69 -9.71 -16.16
N ILE A 292 15.83 -9.76 -15.14
CA ILE A 292 15.79 -8.74 -14.07
C ILE A 292 17.16 -8.67 -13.39
N VAL A 293 17.72 -9.83 -12.98
CA VAL A 293 19.03 -9.90 -12.33
C VAL A 293 20.12 -9.36 -13.24
N ALA A 294 20.18 -9.79 -14.49
CA ALA A 294 21.20 -9.35 -15.45
C ALA A 294 21.16 -7.84 -15.70
N ARG A 295 19.97 -7.26 -15.91
CA ARG A 295 19.82 -5.81 -16.15
C ARG A 295 20.12 -5.02 -14.88
N LYS A 296 19.58 -5.42 -13.72
CA LYS A 296 19.82 -4.73 -12.45
C LYS A 296 21.28 -4.84 -12.00
N THR A 297 22.00 -5.89 -12.39
CA THR A 297 23.45 -6.02 -12.19
C THR A 297 24.22 -4.94 -12.96
N GLN A 298 23.85 -4.63 -14.20
CA GLN A 298 24.46 -3.53 -14.96
C GLN A 298 24.21 -2.17 -14.28
N ALA A 299 22.99 -1.95 -13.79
CA ALA A 299 22.69 -0.74 -13.03
C ALA A 299 23.49 -0.67 -11.71
N LEU A 300 23.61 -1.78 -10.97
CA LEU A 300 24.44 -1.90 -9.76
C LEU A 300 25.91 -1.53 -10.07
N ASP A 301 26.48 -2.07 -11.13
CA ASP A 301 27.86 -1.81 -11.54
C ASP A 301 28.09 -0.32 -11.82
N SER A 302 27.10 0.37 -12.40
CA SER A 302 27.18 1.82 -12.61
C SER A 302 27.20 2.66 -11.32
N ARG A 303 26.81 2.07 -10.17
CA ARG A 303 26.79 2.75 -8.86
C ARG A 303 28.04 2.49 -8.04
N TRP A 304 28.82 1.48 -8.40
CA TRP A 304 30.05 1.16 -7.68
C TRP A 304 31.05 2.34 -7.77
N PHE A 305 31.64 2.69 -6.63
CA PHE A 305 32.68 3.71 -6.55
C PHE A 305 33.83 3.25 -5.68
N ARG A 306 35.05 3.47 -6.15
CA ARG A 306 36.27 3.33 -5.36
C ARG A 306 37.29 4.41 -5.69
N ALA A 307 37.80 5.09 -4.67
CA ALA A 307 38.93 6.02 -4.78
C ALA A 307 39.80 5.94 -3.51
N GLY A 308 40.93 5.23 -3.62
CA GLY A 308 41.76 4.89 -2.47
C GLY A 308 40.99 4.04 -1.46
N THR A 309 40.86 4.52 -0.22
CA THR A 309 40.11 3.86 0.86
C THR A 309 38.60 4.14 0.83
N VAL A 310 38.15 5.12 0.04
CA VAL A 310 36.74 5.44 -0.10
C VAL A 310 36.11 4.43 -1.06
N ALA A 311 35.17 3.63 -0.56
CA ALA A 311 34.49 2.60 -1.35
C ALA A 311 33.00 2.51 -0.96
N GLY A 312 32.13 2.26 -1.94
CA GLY A 312 30.69 2.14 -1.70
C GLY A 312 29.87 2.36 -2.97
N TYR A 313 28.56 2.51 -2.79
CA TYR A 313 27.61 2.67 -3.89
C TYR A 313 26.96 4.04 -3.88
N THR A 314 26.98 4.74 -5.02
CA THR A 314 26.38 6.07 -5.14
C THR A 314 24.85 6.00 -5.17
N LYS A 315 24.21 6.91 -4.43
CA LYS A 315 22.74 7.00 -4.42
C LYS A 315 22.17 7.32 -5.80
N PHE A 316 22.81 8.22 -6.54
CA PHE A 316 22.44 8.61 -7.90
C PHE A 316 23.58 8.29 -8.87
N SER A 317 23.21 8.05 -10.12
CA SER A 317 24.17 7.83 -11.21
C SER A 317 24.88 9.14 -11.53
N GLU A 318 26.09 9.04 -12.06
CA GLU A 318 26.82 10.20 -12.60
C GLU A 318 26.55 10.44 -14.08
N VAL A 319 25.90 9.48 -14.73
CA VAL A 319 25.63 9.55 -16.16
C VAL A 319 24.62 10.66 -16.42
N ALA A 320 24.98 11.62 -17.27
CA ALA A 320 24.08 12.70 -17.65
C ALA A 320 22.80 12.13 -18.26
N GLY A 321 21.64 12.59 -17.79
CA GLY A 321 20.34 12.04 -18.16
C GLY A 321 19.80 11.00 -17.17
N ASN A 322 20.65 10.38 -16.32
CA ASN A 322 20.22 9.37 -15.36
C ASN A 322 19.85 9.97 -14.00
N GLY A 323 18.68 10.61 -13.96
CA GLY A 323 18.09 11.16 -12.75
C GLY A 323 18.61 12.53 -12.35
N PRO A 324 18.39 12.94 -11.10
CA PRO A 324 18.63 14.31 -10.67
C PRO A 324 20.13 14.63 -10.61
N ALA A 325 20.54 15.79 -11.12
CA ALA A 325 21.89 16.31 -10.94
C ALA A 325 22.13 16.65 -9.45
N LYS A 326 22.67 15.70 -8.69
CA LYS A 326 22.96 15.84 -7.26
C LYS A 326 24.42 15.54 -6.95
N ALA A 327 24.92 16.18 -5.89
CA ALA A 327 26.24 15.87 -5.36
C ALA A 327 26.34 14.38 -5.02
N ARG A 328 27.43 13.75 -5.47
CA ARG A 328 27.64 12.32 -5.24
C ARG A 328 27.78 12.05 -3.74
N HIS A 329 27.05 11.05 -3.28
CA HIS A 329 27.14 10.59 -1.92
C HIS A 329 26.72 9.12 -1.82
N PHE A 330 27.20 8.48 -0.76
CA PHE A 330 26.67 7.21 -0.29
C PHE A 330 25.57 7.50 0.72
N LEU A 331 24.50 6.72 0.68
CA LEU A 331 23.43 6.78 1.66
C LEU A 331 23.15 5.35 2.15
N TYR A 332 23.16 5.18 3.47
CA TYR A 332 23.01 3.92 4.16
C TYR A 332 21.59 3.85 4.73
N GLY A 333 20.86 2.79 4.36
CA GLY A 333 19.42 2.68 4.55
C GLY A 333 18.60 3.70 3.73
N TRP A 334 17.31 3.74 3.99
CA TRP A 334 16.28 4.53 3.32
C TRP A 334 16.42 4.46 1.79
N THR A 335 16.49 5.59 1.10
CA THR A 335 16.60 5.65 -0.35
C THR A 335 17.99 5.28 -0.90
N GLY A 336 18.95 4.95 -0.03
CA GLY A 336 20.33 4.66 -0.41
C GLY A 336 20.65 3.17 -0.49
N GLN A 337 20.28 2.39 0.53
CA GLN A 337 20.47 0.94 0.56
C GLN A 337 21.91 0.48 0.23
N ALA A 338 22.93 1.27 0.60
CA ALA A 338 24.31 1.01 0.18
C ALA A 338 24.85 -0.36 0.63
N LEU A 339 24.50 -0.84 1.83
CA LEU A 339 24.91 -2.18 2.27
C LEU A 339 24.06 -3.29 1.63
N LYS A 340 22.78 -3.08 1.36
CA LYS A 340 21.99 -4.02 0.54
C LYS A 340 22.55 -4.18 -0.88
N LEU A 341 23.05 -3.11 -1.50
CA LEU A 341 23.76 -3.23 -2.79
C LEU A 341 25.06 -4.04 -2.64
N ALA A 342 25.82 -3.81 -1.57
CA ALA A 342 27.01 -4.62 -1.25
C ALA A 342 26.65 -6.10 -1.07
N TRP A 343 25.54 -6.40 -0.40
CA TRP A 343 25.00 -7.75 -0.27
C TRP A 343 24.65 -8.36 -1.63
N CYS A 344 23.98 -7.61 -2.52
CA CYS A 344 23.65 -8.08 -3.86
C CYS A 344 24.92 -8.39 -4.67
N ASP A 345 25.93 -7.51 -4.60
CA ASP A 345 27.19 -7.70 -5.32
C ASP A 345 27.94 -8.93 -4.82
N ALA A 346 28.04 -9.11 -3.50
CA ALA A 346 28.61 -10.32 -2.91
C ALA A 346 27.84 -11.58 -3.31
N ARG A 347 26.50 -11.53 -3.28
CA ARG A 347 25.65 -12.68 -3.66
C ARG A 347 25.90 -13.09 -5.11
N LEU A 348 25.92 -12.13 -6.02
CA LEU A 348 26.28 -12.36 -7.42
C LEU A 348 27.69 -12.96 -7.53
N GLY A 349 28.66 -12.40 -6.79
CA GLY A 349 30.03 -12.89 -6.74
C GLY A 349 30.14 -14.35 -6.29
N PHE A 350 29.38 -14.76 -5.28
CA PHE A 350 29.30 -16.16 -4.86
C PHE A 350 28.65 -17.06 -5.91
N ASP A 351 27.54 -16.62 -6.51
CA ASP A 351 26.80 -17.39 -7.51
C ASP A 351 27.65 -17.65 -8.78
N CYS A 352 28.52 -16.71 -9.17
CA CYS A 352 29.32 -16.80 -10.39
C CYS A 352 30.83 -17.04 -10.18
N GLY A 353 31.32 -17.09 -8.93
CA GLY A 353 32.74 -17.22 -8.62
C GLY A 353 33.57 -15.96 -8.91
N ASP A 354 32.95 -14.77 -8.89
CA ASP A 354 33.60 -13.48 -9.12
C ASP A 354 34.12 -12.87 -7.81
N GLN A 355 35.41 -13.06 -7.55
CA GLN A 355 36.09 -12.53 -6.37
C GLN A 355 36.09 -11.00 -6.32
N GLU A 356 36.06 -10.30 -7.46
CA GLU A 356 36.06 -8.84 -7.47
C GLU A 356 34.82 -8.31 -6.76
N ARG A 357 33.65 -8.87 -7.04
CA ARG A 357 32.38 -8.47 -6.41
C ARG A 357 32.34 -8.75 -4.91
N ILE A 358 32.91 -9.87 -4.48
CA ILE A 358 33.08 -10.18 -3.05
C ILE A 358 33.96 -9.11 -2.37
N GLU A 359 35.06 -8.72 -3.02
CA GLU A 359 35.95 -7.67 -2.52
C GLU A 359 35.32 -6.27 -2.53
N ARG A 360 34.43 -5.97 -3.50
CA ARG A 360 33.64 -4.72 -3.51
C ARG A 360 32.76 -4.63 -2.27
N CYS A 361 32.09 -5.73 -1.90
CA CYS A 361 31.34 -5.81 -0.65
C CYS A 361 32.23 -5.59 0.58
N ARG A 362 33.37 -6.29 0.67
CA ARG A 362 34.33 -6.12 1.77
C ARG A 362 34.79 -4.67 1.91
N ALA A 363 35.13 -4.03 0.79
CA ALA A 363 35.57 -2.64 0.76
C ALA A 363 34.47 -1.66 1.16
N ALA A 364 33.23 -1.85 0.70
CA ALA A 364 32.09 -1.00 1.07
C ALA A 364 31.78 -1.08 2.57
N VAL A 365 31.71 -2.30 3.13
CA VAL A 365 31.49 -2.50 4.56
C VAL A 365 32.67 -1.94 5.37
N GLY A 366 33.91 -2.23 4.96
CA GLY A 366 35.11 -1.72 5.63
C GLY A 366 35.17 -0.20 5.67
N PHE A 367 34.85 0.48 4.57
CA PHE A 367 34.80 1.94 4.52
C PHE A 367 33.73 2.51 5.45
N TYR A 368 32.53 1.92 5.45
CA TYR A 368 31.46 2.31 6.36
C TYR A 368 31.88 2.17 7.81
N LEU A 369 32.39 1.01 8.21
CA LEU A 369 32.73 0.75 9.61
C LEU A 369 33.91 1.58 10.10
N ALA A 370 34.89 1.86 9.25
CA ALA A 370 36.07 2.64 9.61
C ALA A 370 35.78 4.14 9.80
N GLY A 371 34.79 4.69 9.10
CA GLY A 371 34.58 6.15 9.05
C GLY A 371 33.27 6.67 9.63
N SER A 372 32.22 5.84 9.71
CA SER A 372 30.86 6.33 9.99
C SER A 372 30.55 6.60 11.46
N SER A 373 31.43 6.23 12.40
CA SER A 373 31.18 6.41 13.84
C SER A 373 30.88 7.86 14.21
N THR A 374 29.92 8.04 15.13
CA THR A 374 29.67 9.33 15.78
C THR A 374 30.44 9.42 17.10
N GLY A 375 30.23 10.50 17.87
CA GLY A 375 30.75 10.61 19.24
C GLY A 375 30.06 9.68 20.24
N THR A 376 28.90 9.10 19.88
CA THR A 376 28.18 8.13 20.70
C THR A 376 28.55 6.71 20.26
N PRO A 377 29.05 5.85 21.17
CA PRO A 377 29.36 4.45 20.85
C PRO A 377 28.17 3.73 20.23
N GLY A 378 28.43 2.92 19.20
CA GLY A 378 27.39 2.16 18.50
C GLY A 378 26.44 2.99 17.66
N LEU A 379 26.59 4.32 17.57
CA LEU A 379 25.79 5.18 16.68
C LEU A 379 26.64 5.66 15.50
N ARG A 380 26.13 5.49 14.28
CA ARG A 380 26.83 5.77 13.03
C ARG A 380 26.06 6.71 12.10
N HIS A 381 26.78 7.55 11.37
CA HIS A 381 26.26 8.43 10.32
C HIS A 381 25.59 7.64 9.19
N ASN A 382 24.57 8.21 8.55
CA ASN A 382 23.82 7.55 7.48
C ASN A 382 24.31 7.92 6.07
N ALA A 383 25.18 8.92 5.90
CA ALA A 383 25.59 9.35 4.57
C ALA A 383 27.04 9.82 4.51
N TYR A 384 27.70 9.60 3.37
CA TYR A 384 29.03 10.10 3.08
C TYR A 384 29.03 10.97 1.82
N GLN A 385 29.37 12.25 1.96
CA GLN A 385 29.48 13.18 0.83
C GLN A 385 30.84 13.05 0.17
N LEU A 386 30.88 12.68 -1.11
CA LEU A 386 32.14 12.42 -1.82
C LEU A 386 32.95 13.70 -2.08
N GLY A 387 32.29 14.77 -2.55
CA GLY A 387 32.97 16.04 -2.85
C GLY A 387 33.58 16.71 -1.61
N GLY A 388 32.89 16.64 -0.47
CA GLY A 388 33.38 17.18 0.81
C GLY A 388 34.13 16.17 1.68
N ARG A 389 34.24 14.91 1.24
CA ARG A 389 34.85 13.78 1.96
C ARG A 389 34.40 13.66 3.42
N ARG A 390 33.10 13.88 3.69
CA ARG A 390 32.58 14.02 5.06
C ARG A 390 31.38 13.13 5.32
N TRP A 391 31.37 12.50 6.50
CA TRP A 391 30.21 11.81 7.05
C TRP A 391 29.15 12.80 7.55
N THR A 392 27.90 12.50 7.25
CA THR A 392 26.75 13.36 7.52
C THR A 392 25.55 12.52 7.94
N SER A 393 24.60 13.17 8.59
CA SER A 393 23.33 12.54 9.00
C SER A 393 22.14 13.34 8.51
N PHE A 394 20.96 12.75 8.64
CA PHE A 394 19.69 13.45 8.43
C PHE A 394 19.55 14.64 9.37
N ARG A 395 18.52 15.47 9.13
CA ARG A 395 18.17 16.58 10.00
C ARG A 395 16.71 16.49 10.40
N TRP A 396 16.43 16.79 11.66
CA TRP A 396 15.08 16.92 12.20
C TRP A 396 14.98 18.12 13.12
N GLY A 397 14.01 19.00 12.85
CA GLY A 397 13.92 20.30 13.51
C GLY A 397 15.20 21.12 13.31
N GLY A 398 15.79 21.06 12.12
CA GLY A 398 17.03 21.77 11.80
C GLY A 398 18.29 21.24 12.49
N ARG A 399 18.23 20.19 13.31
CA ARG A 399 19.38 19.61 14.01
C ARG A 399 19.76 18.24 13.42
N PRO A 400 21.05 17.87 13.37
CA PRO A 400 21.48 16.54 12.93
C PRO A 400 20.80 15.42 13.73
N MET A 401 20.47 14.33 13.04
CA MET A 401 20.01 13.08 13.64
C MET A 401 20.34 11.88 12.75
N VAL A 402 20.50 10.73 13.38
CA VAL A 402 20.52 9.41 12.74
C VAL A 402 19.11 8.86 12.76
N SER A 403 18.55 8.51 11.61
CA SER A 403 17.19 7.94 11.51
C SER A 403 17.19 6.51 12.02
N SER A 404 16.24 6.16 12.90
CA SER A 404 16.07 4.78 13.37
C SER A 404 15.78 3.83 12.23
N ARG A 405 14.97 4.28 11.26
CA ARG A 405 14.70 3.50 10.05
C ARG A 405 15.99 3.21 9.29
N ALA A 406 16.67 4.26 8.85
CA ALA A 406 17.83 4.11 7.98
C ALA A 406 18.96 3.35 8.70
N TYR A 407 19.13 3.58 10.00
CA TYR A 407 20.15 2.90 10.77
C TYR A 407 19.80 1.43 11.04
N GLY A 408 18.56 1.13 11.42
CA GLY A 408 18.08 -0.25 11.58
C GLY A 408 18.22 -1.06 10.30
N GLU A 409 17.84 -0.51 9.14
CA GLU A 409 18.07 -1.17 7.84
C GLU A 409 19.56 -1.45 7.58
N THR A 410 20.43 -0.49 7.89
CA THR A 410 21.88 -0.64 7.68
C THR A 410 22.48 -1.73 8.57
N VAL A 411 22.05 -1.81 9.84
CA VAL A 411 22.50 -2.85 10.77
C VAL A 411 21.93 -4.22 10.38
N ALA A 412 20.68 -4.27 9.92
CA ALA A 412 20.08 -5.50 9.38
C ALA A 412 20.83 -6.01 8.14
N ASP A 413 21.16 -5.11 7.19
CA ASP A 413 21.95 -5.46 6.01
C ASP A 413 23.35 -5.98 6.39
N LEU A 414 24.00 -5.41 7.40
CA LEU A 414 25.29 -5.91 7.89
C LEU A 414 25.18 -7.33 8.45
N ALA A 415 24.12 -7.63 9.23
CA ALA A 415 23.86 -8.98 9.73
C ALA A 415 23.56 -9.97 8.59
N GLU A 416 22.84 -9.53 7.55
CA GLU A 416 22.60 -10.34 6.35
C GLU A 416 23.88 -10.60 5.53
N ILE A 417 24.78 -9.62 5.43
CA ILE A 417 26.11 -9.80 4.82
C ILE A 417 26.93 -10.82 5.60
N VAL A 418 26.98 -10.70 6.93
CA VAL A 418 27.67 -11.69 7.79
C VAL A 418 27.11 -13.09 7.57
N THR A 419 25.78 -13.22 7.53
CA THR A 419 25.09 -14.49 7.25
C THR A 419 25.48 -15.04 5.89
N LEU A 420 25.46 -14.20 4.85
CA LEU A 420 25.83 -14.59 3.47
C LEU A 420 27.27 -15.10 3.38
N PHE A 421 28.22 -14.41 4.02
CA PHE A 421 29.63 -14.81 4.01
C PHE A 421 29.83 -16.14 4.73
N ARG A 422 29.22 -16.33 5.90
CA ARG A 422 29.28 -17.61 6.63
C ARG A 422 28.67 -18.75 5.84
N ALA A 423 27.54 -18.53 5.16
CA ALA A 423 26.88 -19.54 4.34
C ALA A 423 27.77 -20.05 3.19
N HIS A 424 28.70 -19.22 2.71
CA HIS A 424 29.67 -19.57 1.66
C HIS A 424 31.07 -19.90 2.19
N GLY A 425 31.23 -20.07 3.51
CA GLY A 425 32.53 -20.39 4.11
C GLY A 425 33.56 -19.26 4.04
N GLU A 426 33.14 -18.04 3.70
CA GLU A 426 34.02 -16.87 3.65
C GLU A 426 34.33 -16.32 5.04
N VAL A 427 35.57 -15.82 5.20
CA VAL A 427 36.00 -15.22 6.45
C VAL A 427 35.22 -13.93 6.71
N VAL A 428 34.56 -13.87 7.87
CA VAL A 428 33.92 -12.66 8.38
C VAL A 428 34.91 -11.93 9.28
N PRO A 429 35.27 -10.66 8.97
CA PRO A 429 36.13 -9.87 9.85
C PRO A 429 35.51 -9.62 11.22
N ASP A 430 36.29 -9.76 12.30
CA ASP A 430 35.83 -9.52 13.68
C ASP A 430 35.23 -8.12 13.88
N ALA A 431 35.76 -7.13 13.17
CA ALA A 431 35.25 -5.76 13.20
C ALA A 431 33.77 -5.65 12.76
N TRP A 432 33.27 -6.58 11.94
CA TRP A 432 31.86 -6.60 11.52
C TRP A 432 30.97 -7.06 12.67
N LEU A 433 31.40 -8.11 13.39
CA LEU A 433 30.69 -8.62 14.57
C LEU A 433 30.73 -7.61 15.71
N ALA A 434 31.89 -6.99 15.96
CA ALA A 434 32.02 -5.93 16.95
C ALA A 434 31.09 -4.74 16.65
N ALA A 435 31.01 -4.31 15.38
CA ALA A 435 30.12 -3.23 14.98
C ALA A 435 28.63 -3.58 15.14
N LEU A 436 28.23 -4.84 14.89
CA LEU A 436 26.89 -5.32 15.17
C LEU A 436 26.58 -5.27 16.66
N THR A 437 27.48 -5.81 17.51
CA THR A 437 27.33 -5.77 18.96
C THR A 437 27.19 -4.35 19.49
N GLU A 438 28.08 -3.43 19.09
CA GLU A 438 28.03 -2.02 19.49
C GLU A 438 26.70 -1.36 19.08
N ALA A 439 26.21 -1.63 17.87
CA ALA A 439 24.94 -1.08 17.39
C ALA A 439 23.74 -1.60 18.21
N LEU A 440 23.74 -2.88 18.57
CA LEU A 440 22.70 -3.47 19.41
C LEU A 440 22.76 -2.97 20.86
N ASP A 441 23.95 -2.77 21.42
CA ASP A 441 24.12 -2.11 22.72
C ASP A 441 23.57 -0.69 22.70
N PHE A 442 23.84 0.05 21.63
CA PHE A 442 23.24 1.35 21.43
C PHE A 442 21.70 1.28 21.33
N PHE A 443 21.15 0.32 20.59
CA PHE A 443 19.69 0.12 20.52
C PHE A 443 19.06 -0.13 21.90
N ARG A 444 19.70 -0.94 22.75
CA ARG A 444 19.24 -1.18 24.12
C ARG A 444 19.21 0.10 24.96
N ALA A 445 20.22 0.94 24.82
CA ALA A 445 20.33 2.20 25.57
C ALA A 445 19.45 3.33 24.98
N GLY A 446 19.16 3.28 23.68
CA GLY A 446 18.50 4.34 22.92
C GLY A 446 16.97 4.28 22.86
N LEU A 447 16.33 3.49 23.72
CA LEU A 447 14.87 3.32 23.75
C LEU A 447 14.15 4.56 24.33
N LEU A 448 12.91 4.74 23.89
CA LEU A 448 11.95 5.62 24.55
C LEU A 448 11.45 4.99 25.86
N PRO A 449 10.84 5.77 26.78
CA PRO A 449 10.32 5.26 28.05
C PRO A 449 9.27 4.14 27.91
N ASP A 450 8.59 4.04 26.77
CA ASP A 450 7.61 2.99 26.48
C ASP A 450 8.23 1.69 25.93
N GLY A 451 9.56 1.65 25.78
CA GLY A 451 10.31 0.50 25.27
C GLY A 451 10.31 0.39 23.74
N THR A 452 9.89 1.42 23.01
CA THR A 452 10.03 1.52 21.55
C THR A 452 11.24 2.36 21.13
N PHE A 453 11.61 2.32 19.85
CA PHE A 453 12.65 3.20 19.32
C PHE A 453 12.07 4.54 18.86
N PRO A 454 12.79 5.66 19.04
CA PRO A 454 12.35 6.96 18.52
C PRO A 454 12.36 6.98 16.99
N ILE A 455 11.90 8.06 16.37
CA ILE A 455 12.05 8.27 14.91
C ILE A 455 13.53 8.37 14.49
N GLY A 456 14.40 8.72 15.44
CA GLY A 456 15.84 8.76 15.31
C GLY A 456 16.49 9.36 16.54
N TRP A 457 17.82 9.37 16.54
CA TRP A 457 18.64 9.86 17.64
C TRP A 457 19.46 11.08 17.22
N ARG A 458 19.65 12.01 18.15
CA ARG A 458 20.67 13.04 18.06
C ARG A 458 22.05 12.39 18.11
N LEU A 459 23.07 13.14 17.70
CA LEU A 459 24.45 12.64 17.67
C LEU A 459 25.05 12.40 19.06
N ASP A 460 24.37 12.83 20.12
CA ASP A 460 24.70 12.53 21.52
C ASP A 460 23.96 11.28 22.05
N GLY A 461 23.18 10.60 21.20
CA GLY A 461 22.38 9.41 21.54
C GLY A 461 20.97 9.71 22.06
N SER A 462 20.62 10.97 22.35
CA SER A 462 19.28 11.32 22.84
C SER A 462 18.20 11.18 21.76
N PRO A 463 16.95 10.81 22.09
CA PRO A 463 15.85 10.76 21.13
C PRO A 463 15.60 12.10 20.43
N ALA A 464 15.46 12.09 19.10
CA ALA A 464 15.15 13.29 18.32
C ALA A 464 13.71 13.77 18.50
N ALA A 465 12.78 12.83 18.74
CA ALA A 465 11.38 13.03 19.08
C ALA A 465 10.80 11.75 19.72
N ALA A 466 9.75 11.91 20.54
CA ALA A 466 9.00 10.81 21.16
C ALA A 466 7.62 10.57 20.49
N THR A 467 7.47 10.98 19.23
CA THR A 467 6.24 10.76 18.48
C THR A 467 6.04 9.27 18.21
N VAL A 468 4.84 8.76 18.48
CA VAL A 468 4.44 7.40 18.13
C VAL A 468 4.65 7.19 16.62
N SER A 469 5.45 6.18 16.28
CA SER A 469 5.94 5.95 14.93
C SER A 469 6.44 4.51 14.79
N ALA A 470 6.25 3.92 13.61
CA ALA A 470 6.79 2.61 13.25
C ALA A 470 8.19 2.70 12.61
N ALA A 471 8.78 3.89 12.50
CA ALA A 471 10.12 4.10 11.93
C ALA A 471 11.25 3.36 12.67
N GLY A 472 10.99 2.89 13.89
CA GLY A 472 11.93 2.12 14.70
C GLY A 472 11.93 0.62 14.48
N ILE A 473 10.93 0.07 13.78
CA ILE A 473 10.82 -1.38 13.55
C ILE A 473 12.03 -1.97 12.81
N PRO A 474 12.71 -1.27 11.87
CA PRO A 474 13.96 -1.76 11.30
C PRO A 474 15.06 -2.10 12.33
N CYS A 475 15.07 -1.44 13.50
CA CYS A 475 16.00 -1.79 14.59
C CYS A 475 15.64 -3.14 15.23
N VAL A 476 14.35 -3.47 15.32
CA VAL A 476 13.88 -4.80 15.73
C VAL A 476 14.31 -5.86 14.72
N LEU A 477 14.11 -5.59 13.42
CA LEU A 477 14.54 -6.49 12.35
C LEU A 477 16.06 -6.72 12.39
N ALA A 478 16.85 -5.67 12.62
CA ALA A 478 18.29 -5.78 12.76
C ALA A 478 18.69 -6.71 13.92
N ALA A 479 18.04 -6.58 15.07
CA ALA A 479 18.26 -7.45 16.22
C ALA A 479 17.92 -8.92 15.91
N LEU A 480 16.77 -9.17 15.26
CA LEU A 480 16.37 -10.52 14.85
C LEU A 480 17.36 -11.13 13.85
N LYS A 481 17.78 -10.37 12.83
CA LYS A 481 18.79 -10.81 11.85
C LYS A 481 20.16 -11.05 12.47
N ALA A 482 20.46 -10.39 13.59
CA ALA A 482 21.71 -10.57 14.31
C ALA A 482 21.74 -11.80 15.24
N VAL A 483 20.57 -12.35 15.63
CA VAL A 483 20.47 -13.57 16.46
C VAL A 483 21.31 -14.74 15.94
N PRO A 484 21.24 -15.16 14.66
CA PRO A 484 22.02 -16.29 14.18
C PRO A 484 23.52 -15.97 14.00
N VAL A 485 23.93 -14.70 14.11
CA VAL A 485 25.32 -14.32 13.84
C VAL A 485 26.14 -13.95 15.08
N LEU A 486 25.48 -13.60 16.19
CA LEU A 486 26.10 -13.22 17.45
C LEU A 486 25.86 -14.28 18.53
N ASP A 487 26.81 -14.40 19.45
CA ASP A 487 26.67 -15.21 20.66
C ASP A 487 26.03 -14.39 21.80
N ASP A 488 24.74 -14.08 21.64
CA ASP A 488 23.95 -13.31 22.61
C ASP A 488 22.59 -13.96 22.83
N ALA A 489 22.52 -14.83 23.85
CA ALA A 489 21.30 -15.57 24.20
C ALA A 489 20.14 -14.64 24.65
N GLY A 490 20.43 -13.40 25.05
CA GLY A 490 19.41 -12.43 25.46
C GLY A 490 18.79 -11.65 24.29
N LEU A 491 19.40 -11.69 23.11
CA LEU A 491 19.00 -10.86 21.98
C LEU A 491 17.61 -11.23 21.42
N LEU A 492 17.33 -12.52 21.23
CA LEU A 492 16.04 -12.98 20.70
C LEU A 492 14.84 -12.59 21.59
N PRO A 493 14.81 -12.93 22.91
CA PRO A 493 13.68 -12.55 23.76
C PRO A 493 13.53 -11.02 23.89
N GLN A 494 14.64 -10.28 23.83
CA GLN A 494 14.61 -8.83 23.81
C GLN A 494 14.00 -8.27 22.51
N ALA A 495 14.40 -8.78 21.36
CA ALA A 495 13.84 -8.37 20.07
C ALA A 495 12.33 -8.67 19.98
N ILE A 496 11.90 -9.83 20.48
CA ILE A 496 10.48 -10.19 20.60
C ILE A 496 9.73 -9.21 21.51
N THR A 497 10.34 -8.78 22.62
CA THR A 497 9.76 -7.77 23.51
C THR A 497 9.57 -6.45 22.78
N TRP A 498 10.57 -5.98 22.01
CA TRP A 498 10.44 -4.77 21.20
C TRP A 498 9.35 -4.90 20.13
N LEU A 499 9.29 -6.03 19.42
CA LEU A 499 8.25 -6.27 18.41
C LEU A 499 6.84 -6.24 19.02
N SER A 500 6.68 -6.82 20.21
CA SER A 500 5.40 -6.85 20.92
C SER A 500 4.89 -5.45 21.27
N ARG A 501 5.79 -4.50 21.58
CA ARG A 501 5.40 -3.08 21.78
C ARG A 501 4.82 -2.47 20.51
N TYR A 502 5.43 -2.73 19.36
CA TYR A 502 4.90 -2.28 18.08
C TYR A 502 3.60 -2.99 17.69
N HIS A 503 3.46 -4.29 18.01
CA HIS A 503 2.20 -5.01 17.82
C HIS A 503 1.06 -4.33 18.59
N ASP A 504 1.29 -4.02 19.86
CA ASP A 504 0.30 -3.38 20.74
C ASP A 504 -0.09 -1.99 20.27
N GLN A 505 0.88 -1.22 19.76
CA GLN A 505 0.65 0.14 19.26
C GLN A 505 -0.06 0.18 17.90
N HIS A 506 0.23 -0.77 17.00
CA HIS A 506 -0.14 -0.63 15.59
C HIS A 506 -0.99 -1.77 15.01
N ALA A 507 -0.74 -3.02 15.42
CA ALA A 507 -1.26 -4.21 14.74
C ALA A 507 -2.39 -4.91 15.51
N ARG A 508 -2.45 -4.73 16.83
CA ARG A 508 -3.43 -5.42 17.68
C ARG A 508 -4.86 -5.06 17.30
N THR A 509 -5.14 -3.77 17.11
CA THR A 509 -6.49 -3.27 16.80
C THR A 509 -6.57 -2.39 15.55
N PHE A 510 -5.43 -2.03 14.95
CA PHE A 510 -5.35 -1.06 13.86
C PHE A 510 -6.04 0.29 14.18
N ASP A 511 -6.13 0.66 15.47
CA ASP A 511 -6.60 2.00 15.85
C ASP A 511 -5.68 3.08 15.33
N ARG A 512 -4.38 2.81 15.31
CA ARG A 512 -3.33 3.61 14.70
C ARG A 512 -2.41 2.69 13.90
N PRO A 513 -2.71 2.41 12.62
CA PRO A 513 -1.90 1.54 11.78
C PRO A 513 -0.47 2.06 11.61
N PHE A 514 0.37 1.27 10.95
CA PHE A 514 1.78 1.57 10.74
C PHE A 514 1.98 2.87 9.96
N ALA A 515 2.89 3.72 10.45
CA ALA A 515 3.09 5.06 9.90
C ALA A 515 4.51 5.61 10.16
N ARG A 516 4.85 6.63 9.38
CA ARG A 516 6.06 7.47 9.46
C ARG A 516 7.37 6.74 9.15
N SER A 517 7.31 5.61 8.44
CA SER A 517 8.53 4.94 7.99
C SER A 517 9.09 5.59 6.74
N THR A 518 8.28 6.09 5.78
CA THR A 518 8.77 6.78 4.54
C THR A 518 9.72 7.98 4.80
N LEU A 519 9.82 8.48 6.04
CA LEU A 519 10.60 9.64 6.53
C LEU A 519 10.18 11.00 5.98
N ASP A 520 9.65 11.03 4.77
CA ASP A 520 9.12 12.22 4.11
C ASP A 520 7.57 12.25 4.06
N ALA A 521 6.93 11.21 4.62
CA ALA A 521 5.49 11.10 4.82
C ALA A 521 5.21 11.05 6.33
N ALA A 522 4.12 11.69 6.72
CA ALA A 522 3.73 11.85 8.11
C ALA A 522 2.35 11.22 8.34
N CYS A 523 2.11 10.01 7.84
CA CYS A 523 0.83 9.30 7.78
C CYS A 523 1.02 7.78 7.72
N GLU A 524 -0.08 7.03 7.67
CA GLU A 524 -0.09 5.59 7.39
C GLU A 524 0.61 5.28 6.07
N ASP A 525 1.59 4.37 6.11
CA ASP A 525 2.44 4.05 4.96
C ASP A 525 2.83 2.58 4.91
N LYS A 526 2.84 2.04 3.69
CA LYS A 526 3.16 0.64 3.40
C LYS A 526 4.51 0.23 3.98
N GLU A 527 5.52 1.09 3.85
CA GLU A 527 6.90 0.80 4.26
C GLU A 527 7.01 0.55 5.77
N ALA A 528 6.18 1.20 6.57
CA ALA A 528 6.09 0.96 8.00
C ALA A 528 5.52 -0.43 8.31
N GLY A 529 4.42 -0.82 7.66
CA GLY A 529 3.85 -2.16 7.80
C GLY A 529 4.75 -3.25 7.22
N MET A 530 5.57 -2.91 6.23
CA MET A 530 6.54 -3.82 5.62
C MET A 530 7.56 -4.29 6.64
N TYR A 531 8.14 -3.36 7.41
CA TYR A 531 9.11 -3.75 8.43
C TYR A 531 8.47 -4.52 9.59
N TYR A 532 7.19 -4.25 9.90
CA TYR A 532 6.46 -5.07 10.85
C TYR A 532 6.26 -6.50 10.35
N PHE A 533 5.84 -6.66 9.09
CA PHE A 533 5.77 -7.97 8.42
C PHE A 533 7.11 -8.70 8.46
N LEU A 534 8.20 -8.04 8.05
CA LEU A 534 9.54 -8.63 8.04
C LEU A 534 9.99 -9.06 9.44
N ALA A 535 9.75 -8.25 10.48
CA ALA A 535 10.11 -8.60 11.85
C ALA A 535 9.25 -9.74 12.42
N ALA A 536 7.95 -9.77 12.13
CA ALA A 536 7.07 -10.88 12.51
C ALA A 536 7.47 -12.17 11.79
N TYR A 537 7.70 -12.11 10.48
CA TYR A 537 8.16 -13.24 9.68
C TYR A 537 9.51 -13.78 10.18
N GLU A 538 10.47 -12.90 10.46
CA GLU A 538 11.77 -13.31 10.98
C GLU A 538 11.66 -13.92 12.38
N SER A 539 10.77 -13.39 13.23
CA SER A 539 10.49 -13.98 14.54
C SER A 539 9.92 -15.39 14.41
N PHE A 540 8.98 -15.60 13.48
CA PHE A 540 8.46 -16.92 13.15
C PHE A 540 9.57 -17.85 12.65
N ARG A 541 10.41 -17.39 11.71
CA ARG A 541 11.52 -18.18 11.17
C ARG A 541 12.52 -18.63 12.24
N LEU A 542 12.77 -17.80 13.25
CA LEU A 542 13.71 -18.09 14.33
C LEU A 542 13.14 -18.99 15.43
N THR A 543 11.81 -19.00 15.61
CA THR A 543 11.17 -19.65 16.77
C THR A 543 10.24 -20.82 16.40
N GLY A 544 9.68 -20.83 15.20
CA GLY A 544 8.57 -21.70 14.80
C GLY A 544 7.25 -21.40 15.51
N ASP A 545 7.13 -20.28 16.24
CA ASP A 545 5.92 -19.95 17.01
C ASP A 545 4.82 -19.36 16.11
N GLU A 546 3.70 -20.08 16.03
CA GLU A 546 2.50 -19.72 15.25
C GLU A 546 1.93 -18.35 15.61
N LEU A 547 2.19 -17.82 16.81
CA LEU A 547 1.83 -16.45 17.16
C LEU A 547 2.41 -15.45 16.14
N PHE A 548 3.68 -15.60 15.79
CA PHE A 548 4.35 -14.71 14.85
C PHE A 548 3.94 -14.97 13.41
N ALA A 549 3.59 -16.22 13.05
CA ALA A 549 2.95 -16.51 11.76
C ALA A 549 1.62 -15.76 11.63
N GLY A 550 0.80 -15.74 12.68
CA GLY A 550 -0.45 -14.97 12.72
C GLY A 550 -0.22 -13.46 12.60
N TRP A 551 0.83 -12.92 13.24
CA TRP A 551 1.19 -11.50 13.11
C TRP A 551 1.67 -11.16 11.69
N ALA A 552 2.48 -12.03 11.09
CA ALA A 552 2.94 -11.89 9.71
C ALA A 552 1.77 -11.98 8.72
N GLU A 553 0.83 -12.90 8.92
CA GLU A 553 -0.35 -13.06 8.05
C GLU A 553 -1.22 -11.78 8.04
N VAL A 554 -1.51 -11.22 9.22
CA VAL A 554 -2.28 -9.98 9.35
C VAL A 554 -1.55 -8.80 8.70
N ALA A 555 -0.23 -8.72 8.86
CA ALA A 555 0.59 -7.68 8.24
C ALA A 555 0.68 -7.83 6.72
N ALA A 556 0.79 -9.06 6.21
CA ALA A 556 0.77 -9.36 4.78
C ALA A 556 -0.55 -8.96 4.14
N ASP A 557 -1.69 -9.33 4.77
CA ASP A 557 -3.00 -8.88 4.33
C ASP A 557 -3.09 -7.34 4.33
N TRP A 558 -2.51 -6.65 5.34
CA TRP A 558 -2.51 -5.18 5.37
C TRP A 558 -1.67 -4.59 4.24
N LEU A 559 -0.48 -5.12 3.96
CA LEU A 559 0.36 -4.70 2.84
C LEU A 559 -0.35 -4.86 1.49
N LEU A 560 -1.08 -5.95 1.31
CA LEU A 560 -1.82 -6.22 0.08
C LEU A 560 -2.99 -5.25 -0.16
N THR A 561 -3.43 -4.49 0.85
CA THR A 561 -4.36 -3.37 0.61
C THR A 561 -3.74 -2.23 -0.21
N PHE A 562 -2.42 -2.16 -0.32
CA PHE A 562 -1.71 -1.18 -1.15
C PHE A 562 -1.42 -1.70 -2.56
N VAL A 563 -1.63 -3.00 -2.84
CA VAL A 563 -1.25 -3.65 -4.10
C VAL A 563 -2.42 -3.67 -5.08
N TYR A 564 -2.19 -3.20 -6.31
CA TYR A 564 -3.20 -3.22 -7.35
C TYR A 564 -3.52 -4.65 -7.78
N VAL A 565 -4.81 -5.00 -7.76
CA VAL A 565 -5.33 -6.31 -8.22
C VAL A 565 -5.94 -6.24 -9.62
N TRP A 566 -6.00 -5.04 -10.20
CA TRP A 566 -6.53 -4.73 -11.52
C TRP A 566 -5.69 -3.59 -12.13
N SER A 567 -5.74 -3.40 -13.45
CA SER A 567 -5.07 -2.28 -14.09
C SER A 567 -6.06 -1.24 -14.61
N PRO A 568 -6.04 0.01 -14.11
CA PRO A 568 -6.80 1.08 -14.72
C PRO A 568 -6.31 1.37 -16.14
N GLU A 569 -7.23 1.50 -17.09
CA GLU A 569 -6.92 2.10 -18.39
C GLU A 569 -6.47 3.56 -18.20
N LEU A 570 -5.45 3.92 -18.98
CA LEU A 570 -4.84 5.24 -19.02
C LEU A 570 -5.26 5.97 -20.29
N ASP A 571 -5.15 7.30 -20.28
CA ASP A 571 -5.54 8.13 -21.42
C ASP A 571 -4.78 7.75 -22.70
N THR A 572 -5.46 7.86 -23.85
CA THR A 572 -4.87 7.59 -25.17
C THR A 572 -3.66 8.50 -25.40
N GLY A 573 -2.54 7.96 -25.88
CA GLY A 573 -1.30 8.71 -26.10
C GLY A 573 -0.48 8.99 -24.84
N SER A 574 -0.90 8.51 -23.67
CA SER A 574 -0.06 8.60 -22.47
C SER A 574 1.14 7.62 -22.55
N PRO A 575 2.36 8.03 -22.14
CA PRO A 575 3.55 7.19 -22.24
C PRO A 575 3.42 5.79 -21.65
N LEU A 576 2.76 5.65 -20.49
CA LEU A 576 2.54 4.35 -19.85
C LEU A 576 1.58 3.46 -20.65
N ARG A 577 0.52 4.04 -21.25
CA ARG A 577 -0.39 3.28 -22.12
C ARG A 577 0.34 2.75 -23.35
N GLU A 578 1.11 3.61 -24.01
CA GLU A 578 1.86 3.23 -25.22
C GLU A 578 2.95 2.18 -24.92
N ALA A 579 3.45 2.15 -23.69
CA ALA A 579 4.38 1.13 -23.22
C ALA A 579 3.70 -0.18 -22.77
N GLY A 580 2.36 -0.27 -22.81
CA GLY A 580 1.62 -1.45 -22.36
C GLY A 580 1.70 -1.69 -20.85
N PHE A 581 1.85 -0.61 -20.06
CA PHE A 581 1.99 -0.70 -18.60
C PHE A 581 0.73 -1.28 -17.94
N SER A 582 0.93 -2.21 -17.00
CA SER A 582 -0.11 -2.76 -16.13
C SER A 582 0.19 -2.43 -14.67
N ALA A 583 -0.79 -1.87 -13.96
CA ALA A 583 -0.67 -1.58 -12.53
C ALA A 583 -0.78 -2.84 -11.65
N VAL A 584 -1.37 -3.94 -12.14
CA VAL A 584 -1.51 -5.19 -11.36
C VAL A 584 -0.17 -5.64 -10.76
N GLY A 585 -0.16 -5.91 -9.46
CA GLY A 585 1.04 -6.31 -8.70
C GLY A 585 1.86 -5.14 -8.16
N TRP A 586 1.65 -3.92 -8.65
CA TRP A 586 2.35 -2.75 -8.12
C TRP A 586 1.73 -2.26 -6.80
N PRO A 587 2.55 -2.00 -5.77
CA PRO A 587 2.11 -1.34 -4.55
C PRO A 587 2.07 0.19 -4.69
N THR A 588 1.14 0.84 -3.99
CA THR A 588 1.23 2.27 -3.67
C THR A 588 2.09 2.52 -2.43
N VAL A 589 2.57 3.75 -2.23
CA VAL A 589 3.50 4.07 -1.15
C VAL A 589 2.80 4.34 0.18
N SER A 590 1.86 5.28 0.21
CA SER A 590 1.20 5.72 1.44
C SER A 590 -0.09 6.48 1.16
N VAL A 591 -0.86 6.77 2.21
CA VAL A 591 -2.05 7.64 2.09
C VAL A 591 -1.71 9.10 1.75
N GLN A 592 -0.41 9.44 1.69
CA GLN A 592 0.07 10.73 1.21
C GLN A 592 0.71 10.66 -0.16
N ASN A 593 1.35 9.54 -0.54
CA ASN A 593 2.07 9.34 -1.80
C ASN A 593 1.38 8.25 -2.62
N HIS A 594 0.60 8.64 -3.63
CA HIS A 594 -0.30 7.72 -4.34
C HIS A 594 0.29 7.13 -5.63
N HIS A 595 1.58 7.35 -5.88
CA HIS A 595 2.28 6.71 -6.99
C HIS A 595 2.62 5.25 -6.67
N LEU A 596 2.92 4.49 -7.72
CA LEU A 596 3.41 3.12 -7.63
C LEU A 596 4.93 3.10 -7.54
N ASP A 597 5.48 2.16 -6.77
CA ASP A 597 6.91 2.04 -6.54
C ASP A 597 7.35 0.57 -6.34
N VAL A 598 8.66 0.31 -6.31
CA VAL A 598 9.20 -1.06 -6.19
C VAL A 598 9.45 -1.51 -4.73
N PHE A 599 9.08 -0.71 -3.71
CA PHE A 599 9.44 -0.99 -2.32
C PHE A 599 8.50 -2.02 -1.69
N PHE A 600 8.76 -3.31 -1.87
CA PHE A 600 7.90 -4.39 -1.36
C PHE A 600 8.71 -5.63 -0.92
N PRO A 601 8.27 -6.39 0.11
CA PRO A 601 9.00 -7.54 0.65
C PRO A 601 8.65 -8.80 -0.15
N THR A 602 8.87 -8.78 -1.46
CA THR A 602 8.35 -9.80 -2.38
C THR A 602 8.93 -11.19 -2.10
N ALA A 603 10.24 -11.29 -1.87
CA ALA A 603 10.89 -12.56 -1.56
C ALA A 603 10.41 -13.13 -0.22
N GLU A 604 10.30 -12.29 0.81
CA GLU A 604 9.84 -12.73 2.13
C GLU A 604 8.34 -13.08 2.13
N LEU A 605 7.51 -12.39 1.33
CA LEU A 605 6.11 -12.75 1.14
C LEU A 605 5.96 -14.12 0.45
N LEU A 606 6.79 -14.39 -0.55
CA LEU A 606 6.85 -15.70 -1.22
C LEU A 606 7.26 -16.80 -0.24
N ALA A 607 8.36 -16.60 0.48
CA ALA A 607 8.90 -17.56 1.42
C ALA A 607 7.91 -17.84 2.57
N PHE A 608 7.27 -16.80 3.11
CA PHE A 608 6.21 -16.94 4.11
C PHE A 608 5.01 -17.72 3.57
N GLY A 609 4.54 -17.39 2.36
CA GLY A 609 3.43 -18.09 1.72
C GLY A 609 3.71 -19.57 1.50
N ALA A 610 4.89 -19.89 0.97
CA ALA A 610 5.32 -21.27 0.75
C ALA A 610 5.48 -22.03 2.09
N GLY A 611 6.13 -21.40 3.08
CA GLY A 611 6.40 -22.01 4.39
C GLY A 611 5.15 -22.25 5.24
N THR A 612 4.06 -21.51 4.99
CA THR A 612 2.80 -21.61 5.76
C THR A 612 1.63 -22.21 4.96
N GLY A 613 1.88 -22.70 3.73
CA GLY A 613 0.83 -23.29 2.91
C GLY A 613 -0.23 -22.30 2.42
N ARG A 614 0.15 -21.04 2.18
CA ARG A 614 -0.69 -19.94 1.71
C ARG A 614 -0.35 -19.60 0.25
N PRO A 615 -0.87 -20.36 -0.74
CA PRO A 615 -0.53 -20.15 -2.14
C PRO A 615 -0.91 -18.76 -2.65
N GLU A 616 -1.90 -18.10 -2.04
CA GLU A 616 -2.28 -16.73 -2.37
C GLU A 616 -1.14 -15.73 -2.15
N TYR A 617 -0.29 -15.91 -1.13
CA TYR A 617 0.86 -15.03 -0.90
C TYR A 617 1.99 -15.30 -1.88
N VAL A 618 2.20 -16.57 -2.24
CA VAL A 618 3.13 -16.97 -3.30
C VAL A 618 2.74 -16.33 -4.63
N GLU A 619 1.47 -16.43 -5.01
CA GLU A 619 0.93 -15.81 -6.23
C GLU A 619 1.12 -14.29 -6.21
N ALA A 620 0.76 -13.61 -5.11
CA ALA A 620 0.94 -12.17 -5.00
C ALA A 620 2.40 -11.75 -5.14
N ALA A 621 3.33 -12.52 -4.57
CA ALA A 621 4.74 -12.24 -4.69
C ALA A 621 5.23 -12.38 -6.14
N TRP A 622 4.82 -13.44 -6.84
CA TRP A 622 5.15 -13.62 -8.27
C TRP A 622 4.60 -12.51 -9.16
N THR A 623 3.35 -12.10 -8.92
CA THR A 623 2.74 -10.97 -9.64
C THR A 623 3.49 -9.67 -9.35
N ALA A 624 3.87 -9.41 -8.10
CA ALA A 624 4.61 -8.20 -7.73
C ALA A 624 6.02 -8.14 -8.34
N ILE A 625 6.82 -9.22 -8.32
CA ILE A 625 8.15 -9.19 -8.96
C ILE A 625 8.05 -9.09 -10.48
N GLY A 626 7.04 -9.69 -11.10
CA GLY A 626 6.76 -9.53 -12.52
C GLY A 626 6.41 -8.08 -12.86
N ALA A 627 5.57 -7.44 -12.03
CA ALA A 627 5.20 -6.04 -12.18
C ALA A 627 6.43 -5.13 -12.11
N MET A 628 7.33 -5.34 -11.14
CA MET A 628 8.59 -4.59 -10.97
C MET A 628 9.56 -4.73 -12.15
N GLY A 629 9.38 -5.73 -13.02
CA GLY A 629 10.12 -5.86 -14.28
C GLY A 629 9.77 -4.77 -15.31
N GLN A 630 8.60 -4.14 -15.20
CA GLN A 630 8.20 -3.04 -16.07
C GLN A 630 9.00 -1.77 -15.75
N GLY A 631 9.40 -1.02 -16.79
CA GLY A 631 10.15 0.22 -16.61
C GLY A 631 11.66 0.04 -16.36
N ILE A 632 12.17 -1.19 -16.38
CA ILE A 632 13.61 -1.47 -16.36
C ILE A 632 14.16 -1.25 -17.77
N ALA A 633 15.00 -0.23 -17.96
CA ALA A 633 15.61 0.09 -19.25
C ALA A 633 16.38 -1.11 -19.80
N GLY A 634 16.02 -1.58 -21.00
CA GLY A 634 16.73 -2.62 -21.75
C GLY A 634 17.80 -2.07 -22.69
N ARG A 635 17.72 -0.77 -23.03
CA ARG A 635 18.70 -0.06 -23.87
C ARG A 635 18.81 1.42 -23.46
N PRO A 636 19.91 2.10 -23.81
CA PRO A 636 20.05 3.54 -23.56
C PRO A 636 18.90 4.37 -24.16
N GLY A 637 18.45 5.38 -23.42
CA GLY A 637 17.34 6.27 -23.73
C GLY A 637 15.95 5.71 -23.38
N GLU A 638 15.82 4.39 -23.15
CA GLU A 638 14.55 3.77 -22.75
C GLU A 638 14.13 4.26 -21.36
N TRP A 639 12.85 4.58 -21.18
CA TRP A 639 12.31 5.15 -19.93
C TRP A 639 13.01 6.44 -19.46
N GLY A 640 13.80 7.09 -20.33
CA GLY A 640 14.58 8.28 -20.00
C GLY A 640 15.89 7.98 -19.27
N PHE A 641 16.45 6.77 -19.40
CA PHE A 641 17.72 6.38 -18.78
C PHE A 641 18.75 5.92 -19.82
N GLU A 642 19.98 6.45 -19.74
CA GLU A 642 21.11 6.04 -20.59
C GLU A 642 21.76 4.72 -20.12
N VAL A 643 21.79 4.49 -18.80
CA VAL A 643 22.28 3.23 -18.22
C VAL A 643 21.20 2.15 -18.23
N VAL A 644 21.51 0.99 -18.82
CA VAL A 644 20.67 -0.20 -18.82
C VAL A 644 20.43 -0.70 -17.39
N GLY A 645 19.21 -1.16 -17.11
CA GLY A 645 18.79 -1.66 -15.80
C GLY A 645 18.26 -0.61 -14.84
N GLU A 646 18.46 0.68 -15.15
CA GLU A 646 17.85 1.78 -14.41
C GLU A 646 16.34 1.79 -14.61
N GLN A 647 15.64 2.36 -13.63
CA GLN A 647 14.19 2.39 -13.54
C GLN A 647 13.77 3.60 -12.70
N GLY A 648 12.62 4.19 -13.01
CA GLY A 648 12.05 5.27 -12.22
C GLY A 648 11.55 4.80 -10.85
N GLU A 649 11.59 5.68 -9.86
CA GLU A 649 11.02 5.43 -8.53
C GLU A 649 9.49 5.38 -8.57
N ALA A 650 8.87 6.20 -9.43
CA ALA A 650 7.43 6.42 -9.42
C ALA A 650 6.77 6.25 -10.78
N PHE A 651 5.66 5.51 -10.79
CA PHE A 651 4.71 5.42 -11.89
C PHE A 651 3.37 6.03 -11.47
N PHE A 652 2.75 6.82 -12.34
CA PHE A 652 1.58 7.64 -12.03
C PHE A 652 0.35 7.13 -12.77
N GLN A 653 -0.37 6.20 -12.16
CA GLN A 653 -1.61 5.60 -12.65
C GLN A 653 -2.87 6.47 -12.39
N THR A 654 -2.76 7.45 -11.50
CA THR A 654 -3.88 8.31 -11.04
C THR A 654 -3.62 9.78 -11.38
N HIS A 655 -4.56 10.67 -11.04
CA HIS A 655 -4.36 12.12 -11.09
C HIS A 655 -3.33 12.67 -10.07
N TRP A 656 -2.60 11.79 -9.38
CA TRP A 656 -1.41 12.15 -8.64
C TRP A 656 -0.27 12.54 -9.59
N GLN A 657 0.19 13.79 -9.48
CA GLN A 657 1.17 14.43 -10.36
C GLN A 657 0.71 14.39 -11.81
N ARG A 658 1.35 13.58 -12.66
CA ARG A 658 1.03 13.49 -14.08
C ARG A 658 0.61 12.07 -14.44
N ARG A 659 -0.71 11.83 -14.43
CA ARG A 659 -1.31 10.55 -14.83
C ARG A 659 -0.75 10.04 -16.17
N GLY A 660 -0.52 8.74 -16.25
CA GLY A 660 -0.03 8.06 -17.45
C GLY A 660 1.46 8.26 -17.73
N THR A 661 2.24 8.74 -16.76
CA THR A 661 3.70 8.93 -16.89
C THR A 661 4.48 8.27 -15.75
N SER A 662 5.79 8.18 -15.89
CA SER A 662 6.74 7.84 -14.83
C SER A 662 7.75 8.96 -14.63
N ASN A 663 8.42 8.98 -13.48
CA ASN A 663 9.54 9.91 -13.26
C ASN A 663 10.88 9.28 -13.67
N THR A 664 11.92 10.11 -13.74
CA THR A 664 13.32 9.67 -13.92
C THR A 664 14.13 9.74 -12.62
N TRP A 665 13.46 9.96 -11.49
CA TRP A 665 14.12 9.98 -10.20
C TRP A 665 14.43 8.52 -9.79
N ASN A 666 15.72 8.19 -9.68
CA ASN A 666 16.23 6.82 -9.62
C ASN A 666 17.29 6.61 -8.50
N PRO A 667 16.89 6.83 -7.24
CA PRO A 667 17.76 6.51 -6.11
C PRO A 667 18.10 5.01 -6.09
N SER A 668 19.28 4.69 -5.59
CA SER A 668 19.88 3.34 -5.65
C SER A 668 19.03 2.22 -5.01
N TRP A 669 18.07 2.54 -4.15
CA TRP A 669 17.13 1.55 -3.60
C TRP A 669 16.28 0.86 -4.68
N VAL A 670 15.96 1.55 -5.78
CA VAL A 670 15.21 1.00 -6.94
C VAL A 670 16.00 -0.10 -7.65
N ILE A 671 17.33 -0.12 -7.48
CA ILE A 671 18.20 -1.21 -7.91
C ILE A 671 18.23 -2.28 -6.81
N ALA A 672 18.57 -1.87 -5.60
CA ALA A 672 18.85 -2.78 -4.47
C ALA A 672 17.69 -3.71 -4.17
N LEU A 673 16.46 -3.21 -4.08
CA LEU A 673 15.31 -4.02 -3.68
C LEU A 673 14.86 -4.97 -4.76
N VAL A 674 14.82 -4.52 -6.02
CA VAL A 674 14.40 -5.38 -7.13
C VAL A 674 15.42 -6.51 -7.29
N LEU A 675 16.73 -6.18 -7.26
CA LEU A 675 17.79 -7.17 -7.37
C LEU A 675 17.82 -8.13 -6.18
N ALA A 676 17.74 -7.63 -4.94
CA ALA A 676 17.73 -8.48 -3.75
C ALA A 676 16.53 -9.44 -3.73
N ASN A 677 15.34 -8.95 -4.08
CA ASN A 677 14.15 -9.79 -4.19
C ASN A 677 14.33 -10.86 -5.28
N ALA A 678 14.78 -10.48 -6.48
CA ALA A 678 14.98 -11.43 -7.57
C ALA A 678 16.01 -12.51 -7.22
N LEU A 679 17.16 -12.14 -6.63
CA LEU A 679 18.19 -13.08 -6.18
C LEU A 679 17.67 -14.06 -5.13
N ARG A 680 16.86 -13.61 -4.18
CA ARG A 680 16.27 -14.49 -3.14
C ARG A 680 15.18 -15.40 -3.69
N ILE A 681 14.36 -14.91 -4.62
CA ILE A 681 13.30 -15.72 -5.23
C ILE A 681 13.90 -16.82 -6.10
N ARG A 682 15.07 -16.62 -6.73
CA ARG A 682 15.78 -17.67 -7.47
C ARG A 682 16.14 -18.89 -6.59
N ASP A 683 16.21 -18.75 -5.27
CA ASP A 683 16.44 -19.87 -4.36
C ASP A 683 15.16 -20.72 -4.13
N HIS A 684 13.99 -20.22 -4.53
CA HIS A 684 12.68 -20.86 -4.32
C HIS A 684 12.05 -21.46 -5.59
N GLY A 685 12.56 -21.11 -6.78
CA GLY A 685 12.12 -21.65 -8.07
C GLY A 685 13.11 -22.65 -8.61
#